data_AF-A0A8H4N3R0-F1
#
_entry.id   AF-A0A8H4N3R0-F1
#
_cell.length_a   1.000
_cell.length_b   1.000
_cell.length_c   1.000
_cell.angle_alpha   90.00
_cell.angle_beta   90.00
_cell.angle_gamma   90.00
#
_symmetry.space_group_name_H-M   'P 1'
#
loop_
_entity.id
_entity.type
_entity.pdbx_description
1 polymer ?
#
loop_
_entity_poly.entity_id
_entity_poly.type
_entity_poly.pdbx_seq_one_letter_code
_entity_poly.pdbx_strand_id
1 'polypeptide(L)'
;MAAFVPVQLFGGAITVELPNCFADVSAIREVPDTQEVYLDKDGFTSVIFDLTERIEEAEARTDEEALKYHFQDIVGDSNDVTRFWQTNVATLLRMPNAPAYTLIATQHSMVNLENRRPQPDFTAILLVLVRLAEQKTDIVITVNVPHVPGEYPKEEVDFAAARQGPLMDAATSIRQRILQTLEIKDYDLFAIHLSSSCSINSYAPNLHLPSDDMSSPAKKRKKNDFKPSDKSVRSLDYFFTKQRQDQQQPATSPLAGQPASETPLHDSVATQLTDEELARKLQEEWNREDVTRSSRESEEQKLSESTSSGDNEQRTSERSLPAKPAIAARLESAAKPPTDAAEAEKDTLKLQSTATAEDTITSNIPFDETPLTFEPSKYITDLQSHWSVESRHATYAVLTRCFVLVNSTQSRIKIVDTLVNLLRTVIESDPDSLLPAVWLATNSISPPYIDLELGLGGSAISKALMKVCGLNSAGLKSLYNKYGDAGDVAFEAKKRQSFTLRKPKALTIRSVYDSLVKIANSKGQGSQEVKQRIVERLLQDSRGAEESRYIVRTLVQHLRIGAVKTTMLIALSRAFLMSRPPGAGFPIHPISSLAKLKKEQLSEIYLRNEEIVKACFARRPNYNDLVPTLLEIGVCDELLLRCGLSLHIPLRPMLGSITRDMGEILTKLQGRDFSCEFKYDGQRAQVHCDENGKVTIFSRHLEIMTDKYPDLVALVPQIRGDGVSSFILEGEVVAIDRETGDLKPFQVLSNRARKDVVIHSVKIDVCLFAFDLMYLNGEELLNRPFRERRSLLRSLFTKIPNHFTWVESLDASSADQEIVSEFFNRATKNKCEGIMVKVLDNLPNPDLLDDAAGEKAPSEPVTPRKTKAAKSKSKSQRLEAETENNGETGDRKIGGRRKALLATYEPDKRLDSWLKVKKDYNTSADTIDLIPVGAWHGNGRKCKWWSPILLAVRNPETGCLEAVTKCMSGFTDKFYAANRAKYDPDAALATSDDKKGSSGQDDGCDIDKEQNEEKSGNIRTNKPAFVEYSGEPAVWFEPQEVWECAFADITLSPTYTAAIGLVSDERGLSLRFPRFLRVRDDKSIEEASTSDFLAELYRKQEAKGPKAQDQAIVGEADEDDDV
;
A
#
# COMPACT_ATOMS: atom_id res chain seq x y z
N MET A 1 1.32 -16.35 -51.81
CA MET A 1 1.56 -17.22 -50.65
C MET A 1 2.59 -16.52 -49.78
N ALA A 2 2.42 -16.51 -48.45
CA ALA A 2 3.48 -16.05 -47.56
C ALA A 2 4.66 -17.05 -47.60
N ALA A 3 5.88 -16.57 -47.42
CA ALA A 3 7.04 -17.44 -47.28
C ALA A 3 7.11 -17.92 -45.82
N PHE A 4 7.09 -19.24 -45.62
CA PHE A 4 7.29 -19.85 -44.31
C PHE A 4 8.79 -19.93 -44.00
N VAL A 5 9.14 -19.71 -42.74
CA VAL A 5 10.52 -19.66 -42.22
C VAL A 5 10.59 -20.53 -40.97
N PRO A 6 11.64 -21.35 -40.79
CA PRO A 6 11.81 -22.12 -39.56
C PRO A 6 12.08 -21.20 -38.37
N VAL A 7 11.32 -21.41 -37.31
CA VAL A 7 11.41 -20.73 -36.02
C VAL A 7 11.89 -21.74 -34.97
N GLN A 8 12.72 -21.26 -34.04
CA GLN A 8 13.19 -22.00 -32.88
C GLN A 8 12.39 -21.54 -31.67
N LEU A 9 11.63 -22.46 -31.07
CA LEU A 9 10.87 -22.22 -29.85
C LEU A 9 11.62 -22.80 -28.65
N PHE A 10 11.42 -22.23 -27.46
CA PHE A 10 11.94 -22.69 -26.17
C PHE A 10 13.46 -22.93 -26.22
N GLY A 11 14.19 -21.88 -26.59
CA GLY A 11 15.66 -21.94 -26.74
C GLY A 11 16.16 -22.77 -27.93
N GLY A 12 15.27 -23.29 -28.77
CA GLY A 12 15.59 -24.19 -29.88
C GLY A 12 15.30 -25.67 -29.61
N ALA A 13 14.77 -26.01 -28.43
CA ALA A 13 14.32 -27.36 -28.07
C ALA A 13 13.16 -27.85 -28.96
N ILE A 14 12.32 -26.94 -29.46
CA ILE A 14 11.26 -27.23 -30.43
C ILE A 14 11.48 -26.37 -31.68
N THR A 15 11.16 -26.91 -32.86
CA THR A 15 11.15 -26.16 -34.12
C THR A 15 9.86 -26.33 -34.90
N VAL A 16 9.45 -25.27 -35.59
CA VAL A 16 8.22 -25.19 -36.40
C VAL A 16 8.43 -24.18 -37.53
N GLU A 17 7.64 -24.21 -38.60
CA GLU A 17 7.66 -23.14 -39.61
C GLU A 17 6.45 -22.20 -39.48
N LEU A 18 6.72 -20.89 -39.40
CA LEU A 18 5.71 -19.82 -39.36
C LEU A 18 5.86 -18.86 -40.56
N PRO A 19 4.83 -18.10 -40.95
CA PRO A 19 4.94 -17.12 -42.03
C PRO A 19 5.86 -15.95 -41.66
N ASN A 20 6.68 -15.48 -42.60
CA ASN A 20 7.63 -14.36 -42.42
C ASN A 20 7.01 -12.97 -42.16
N CYS A 21 5.69 -12.91 -41.97
CA CYS A 21 4.96 -11.73 -41.51
C CYS A 21 4.79 -11.70 -39.98
N PHE A 22 4.90 -12.84 -39.30
CA PHE A 22 4.84 -12.92 -37.84
C PHE A 22 6.13 -12.44 -37.17
N ALA A 23 6.00 -11.73 -36.06
CA ALA A 23 7.07 -11.29 -35.18
C ALA A 23 6.83 -11.78 -33.75
N ASP A 24 7.91 -12.13 -33.06
CA ASP A 24 7.88 -12.52 -31.65
C ASP A 24 7.49 -11.32 -30.76
N VAL A 25 6.54 -11.54 -29.86
CA VAL A 25 5.99 -10.56 -28.92
C VAL A 25 6.84 -10.42 -27.66
N SER A 26 7.78 -11.34 -27.38
CA SER A 26 8.75 -11.22 -26.28
C SER A 26 9.58 -9.93 -26.36
N ALA A 27 9.87 -9.48 -27.59
CA ALA A 27 10.56 -8.23 -27.89
C ALA A 27 9.74 -6.96 -27.59
N ILE A 28 8.45 -7.12 -27.27
CA ILE A 28 7.46 -6.02 -27.09
C ILE A 28 6.89 -6.02 -25.66
N ARG A 29 6.70 -7.19 -25.05
CA ARG A 29 6.25 -7.36 -23.66
C ARG A 29 6.86 -8.63 -23.05
N GLU A 30 6.86 -8.66 -21.72
CA GLU A 30 7.11 -9.87 -20.94
C GLU A 30 6.03 -10.93 -21.24
N VAL A 31 6.46 -12.19 -21.43
CA VAL A 31 5.65 -13.39 -21.72
C VAL A 31 6.15 -14.49 -20.76
N PRO A 32 5.30 -15.39 -20.23
CA PRO A 32 5.75 -16.49 -19.36
C PRO A 32 6.73 -17.43 -20.07
N ASP A 33 7.69 -18.02 -19.35
CA ASP A 33 8.70 -18.92 -19.94
C ASP A 33 8.10 -20.22 -20.54
N THR A 34 6.86 -20.58 -20.18
CA THR A 34 6.10 -21.70 -20.79
C THR A 34 5.42 -21.33 -22.11
N GLN A 35 5.39 -20.04 -22.47
CA GLN A 35 4.65 -19.51 -23.61
C GLN A 35 5.55 -18.80 -24.62
N GLU A 36 5.31 -19.05 -25.91
CA GLU A 36 5.78 -18.18 -26.98
C GLU A 36 4.62 -17.61 -27.78
N VAL A 37 4.67 -16.31 -28.06
CA VAL A 37 3.58 -15.57 -28.70
C VAL A 37 4.10 -14.81 -29.90
N TYR A 38 3.54 -15.14 -31.07
CA TYR A 38 3.86 -14.53 -32.36
C TYR A 38 2.66 -13.73 -32.86
N LEU A 39 2.88 -12.51 -33.34
CA LEU A 39 1.84 -11.62 -33.84
C LEU A 39 2.16 -11.19 -35.28
N ASP A 40 1.15 -11.13 -36.14
CA ASP A 40 1.31 -10.65 -37.51
C ASP A 40 1.63 -9.13 -37.57
N LYS A 41 2.23 -8.66 -38.66
CA LYS A 41 2.69 -7.27 -38.85
C LYS A 41 1.59 -6.22 -38.66
N ASP A 42 0.37 -6.54 -39.06
CA ASP A 42 -0.78 -5.64 -38.92
C ASP A 42 -1.40 -5.69 -37.51
N GLY A 43 -0.95 -6.60 -36.63
CA GLY A 43 -1.27 -6.64 -35.21
C GLY A 43 -2.54 -7.39 -34.83
N PHE A 44 -3.18 -8.08 -35.79
CA PHE A 44 -4.49 -8.73 -35.60
C PHE A 44 -4.39 -10.23 -35.29
N THR A 45 -3.78 -11.03 -36.17
CA THR A 45 -3.67 -12.48 -35.99
C THR A 45 -2.50 -12.85 -35.07
N SER A 46 -2.74 -13.69 -34.06
CA SER A 46 -1.69 -14.21 -33.17
C SER A 46 -1.60 -15.74 -33.21
N VAL A 47 -0.39 -16.28 -33.20
CA VAL A 47 -0.10 -17.69 -32.89
C VAL A 47 0.53 -17.77 -31.52
N ILE A 48 0.00 -18.62 -30.65
CA ILE A 48 0.51 -18.89 -29.30
C ILE A 48 0.94 -20.35 -29.24
N PHE A 49 2.08 -20.64 -28.63
CA PHE A 49 2.51 -21.97 -28.21
C PHE A 49 2.63 -21.95 -26.68
N ASP A 50 2.05 -22.93 -26.00
CA ASP A 50 2.07 -23.05 -24.54
C ASP A 50 2.43 -24.49 -24.13
N LEU A 51 3.21 -24.61 -23.06
CA LEU A 51 3.63 -25.89 -22.47
C LEU A 51 2.89 -26.09 -21.16
N THR A 52 1.92 -27.00 -21.16
CA THR A 52 1.01 -27.24 -20.02
C THR A 52 1.22 -28.63 -19.43
N GLU A 53 0.96 -28.79 -18.12
CA GLU A 53 0.94 -30.12 -17.50
C GLU A 53 -0.17 -30.98 -18.15
N ARG A 54 0.13 -32.26 -18.39
CA ARG A 54 -0.82 -33.18 -19.01
C ARG A 54 -1.97 -33.49 -18.05
N ILE A 55 -3.20 -33.15 -18.47
CA ILE A 55 -4.43 -33.52 -17.75
C ILE A 55 -4.54 -35.05 -17.67
N GLU A 56 -4.47 -35.61 -16.47
CA GLU A 56 -4.59 -37.06 -16.25
C GLU A 56 -6.05 -37.54 -16.32
N GLU A 57 -6.25 -38.85 -16.56
CA GLU A 57 -7.57 -39.48 -16.81
C GLU A 57 -8.57 -39.35 -15.64
N ALA A 58 -8.13 -38.87 -14.48
CA ALA A 58 -8.97 -38.58 -13.33
C ALA A 58 -9.83 -37.31 -13.51
N GLU A 59 -9.34 -36.32 -14.28
CA GLU A 59 -9.97 -34.99 -14.43
C GLU A 59 -10.71 -34.85 -15.77
N ALA A 60 -10.26 -35.53 -16.82
CA ALA A 60 -10.95 -35.64 -18.11
C ALA A 60 -11.07 -37.11 -18.53
N ARG A 61 -12.28 -37.58 -18.85
CA ARG A 61 -12.53 -39.00 -19.19
C ARG A 61 -12.26 -39.33 -20.66
N THR A 62 -12.08 -38.30 -21.50
CA THR A 62 -11.80 -38.42 -22.93
C THR A 62 -10.84 -37.31 -23.38
N ASP A 63 -10.05 -37.57 -24.42
CA ASP A 63 -9.16 -36.56 -25.03
C ASP A 63 -9.93 -35.34 -25.58
N GLU A 64 -11.20 -35.50 -25.97
CA GLU A 64 -12.04 -34.37 -26.36
C GLU A 64 -12.43 -33.46 -25.19
N GLU A 65 -12.50 -33.98 -23.95
CA GLU A 65 -12.76 -33.18 -22.76
C GLU A 65 -11.50 -32.40 -22.35
N ALA A 66 -10.31 -33.02 -22.43
CA ALA A 66 -9.04 -32.30 -22.24
C ALA A 66 -8.88 -31.14 -23.24
N LEU A 67 -9.22 -31.36 -24.52
CA LEU A 67 -9.23 -30.31 -25.55
C LEU A 67 -10.21 -29.15 -25.24
N LYS A 68 -11.34 -29.45 -24.59
CA LYS A 68 -12.33 -28.44 -24.17
C LYS A 68 -11.89 -27.72 -22.89
N TYR A 69 -11.21 -28.41 -21.97
CA TYR A 69 -10.64 -27.84 -20.75
C TYR A 69 -9.57 -26.79 -21.07
N HIS A 70 -8.54 -27.14 -21.86
CA HIS A 70 -7.51 -26.18 -22.26
C HIS A 70 -8.10 -24.99 -23.03
N PHE A 71 -9.14 -25.21 -23.84
CA PHE A 71 -9.86 -24.11 -24.49
C PHE A 71 -10.56 -23.18 -23.49
N GLN A 72 -11.19 -23.73 -22.45
CA GLN A 72 -11.86 -22.95 -21.41
C GLN A 72 -10.87 -22.12 -20.58
N ASP A 73 -9.68 -22.66 -20.29
CA ASP A 73 -8.64 -21.90 -19.58
C ASP A 73 -8.11 -20.72 -20.44
N ILE A 74 -7.87 -20.94 -21.73
CA ILE A 74 -7.45 -19.90 -22.69
C ILE A 74 -8.47 -18.73 -22.79
N VAL A 75 -9.78 -19.04 -22.75
CA VAL A 75 -10.86 -18.03 -22.91
C VAL A 75 -11.29 -17.43 -21.56
N GLY A 76 -11.17 -18.18 -20.47
CA GLY A 76 -11.54 -17.81 -19.10
C GLY A 76 -13.03 -17.49 -18.89
N ASP A 77 -13.37 -17.11 -17.65
CA ASP A 77 -14.71 -16.66 -17.23
C ASP A 77 -15.07 -15.27 -17.80
N SER A 78 -15.05 -15.13 -19.13
CA SER A 78 -15.56 -13.97 -19.84
C SER A 78 -17.07 -14.12 -20.11
N ASN A 79 -17.82 -13.01 -20.11
CA ASN A 79 -19.25 -13.00 -20.48
C ASN A 79 -19.47 -13.13 -22.01
N ASP A 80 -18.53 -13.77 -22.71
CA ASP A 80 -18.49 -13.86 -24.16
C ASP A 80 -19.08 -15.20 -24.62
N VAL A 81 -19.86 -15.18 -25.71
CA VAL A 81 -20.50 -16.39 -26.24
C VAL A 81 -19.51 -17.17 -27.10
N THR A 82 -18.91 -18.19 -26.51
CA THR A 82 -18.17 -19.23 -27.24
C THR A 82 -19.15 -20.15 -27.99
N ARG A 83 -18.85 -20.44 -29.25
CA ARG A 83 -19.46 -21.52 -30.03
C ARG A 83 -18.38 -22.43 -30.59
N PHE A 84 -18.52 -23.74 -30.40
CA PHE A 84 -17.66 -24.76 -30.99
C PHE A 84 -18.25 -25.22 -32.33
N TRP A 85 -17.40 -25.36 -33.35
CA TRP A 85 -17.84 -25.69 -34.72
C TRP A 85 -17.35 -27.04 -35.22
N GLN A 86 -16.11 -27.43 -34.90
CA GLN A 86 -15.51 -28.67 -35.38
C GLN A 86 -14.38 -29.16 -34.48
N THR A 87 -14.43 -30.44 -34.08
CA THR A 87 -13.29 -31.21 -33.54
C THR A 87 -12.79 -32.20 -34.59
N ASN A 88 -11.47 -32.40 -34.70
CA ASN A 88 -10.89 -33.52 -35.45
C ASN A 88 -9.60 -34.03 -34.79
N VAL A 89 -9.34 -35.33 -34.90
CA VAL A 89 -8.00 -35.91 -34.68
C VAL A 89 -7.07 -35.48 -35.82
N ALA A 90 -5.80 -35.23 -35.52
CA ALA A 90 -4.75 -34.89 -36.47
C ALA A 90 -3.50 -35.76 -36.24
N THR A 91 -2.60 -35.79 -37.23
CA THR A 91 -1.32 -36.51 -37.15
C THR A 91 -0.20 -35.55 -37.51
N LEU A 92 0.85 -35.52 -36.69
CA LEU A 92 2.03 -34.69 -36.93
C LEU A 92 2.98 -35.40 -37.89
N LEU A 93 3.35 -34.74 -38.99
CA LEU A 93 4.14 -35.38 -40.05
C LEU A 93 5.56 -35.78 -39.60
N ARG A 94 6.16 -35.01 -38.68
CA ARG A 94 7.48 -35.29 -38.10
C ARG A 94 7.42 -36.05 -36.77
N MET A 95 6.26 -36.13 -36.13
CA MET A 95 6.07 -36.80 -34.83
C MET A 95 4.84 -37.74 -34.87
N PRO A 96 4.84 -38.77 -35.73
CA PRO A 96 3.66 -39.61 -35.99
C PRO A 96 3.17 -40.43 -34.79
N ASN A 97 4.02 -40.59 -33.76
CA ASN A 97 3.67 -41.30 -32.53
C ASN A 97 2.95 -40.41 -31.49
N ALA A 98 2.97 -39.09 -31.66
CA ALA A 98 2.33 -38.15 -30.74
C ALA A 98 0.87 -37.88 -31.18
N PRO A 99 -0.15 -38.24 -30.38
CA PRO A 99 -1.54 -37.95 -30.71
C PRO A 99 -1.79 -36.44 -30.67
N ALA A 100 -2.43 -35.93 -31.72
CA ALA A 100 -2.79 -34.52 -31.84
C ALA A 100 -4.29 -34.36 -32.12
N TYR A 101 -4.87 -33.31 -31.56
CA TYR A 101 -6.29 -32.98 -31.68
C TYR A 101 -6.46 -31.52 -32.10
N THR A 102 -7.51 -31.22 -32.84
CA THR A 102 -7.79 -29.87 -33.36
C THR A 102 -9.22 -29.46 -33.06
N LEU A 103 -9.41 -28.19 -32.72
CA LEU A 103 -10.72 -27.57 -32.46
C LEU A 103 -10.82 -26.24 -33.21
N ILE A 104 -12.01 -25.92 -33.73
CA ILE A 104 -12.37 -24.59 -34.25
C ILE A 104 -13.54 -24.06 -33.43
N ALA A 105 -13.40 -22.85 -32.91
CA ALA A 105 -14.42 -22.14 -32.13
C ALA A 105 -14.49 -20.65 -32.51
N THR A 106 -15.57 -19.98 -32.13
CA THR A 106 -15.72 -18.52 -32.25
C THR A 106 -16.23 -17.91 -30.94
N GLN A 107 -15.60 -16.84 -30.47
CA GLN A 107 -15.95 -16.08 -29.27
C GLN A 107 -16.55 -14.73 -29.68
N HIS A 108 -17.82 -14.50 -29.34
CA HIS A 108 -18.51 -13.21 -29.53
C HIS A 108 -18.58 -12.44 -28.21
N SER A 109 -18.08 -11.20 -28.15
CA SER A 109 -18.21 -10.41 -26.92
C SER A 109 -19.57 -9.69 -26.83
N MET A 110 -20.19 -9.75 -25.64
CA MET A 110 -21.48 -9.09 -25.39
C MET A 110 -21.35 -7.60 -25.03
N VAL A 111 -20.14 -7.09 -24.73
CA VAL A 111 -19.97 -5.78 -24.09
C VAL A 111 -19.67 -4.69 -25.11
N ASN A 112 -20.72 -4.05 -25.61
CA ASN A 112 -20.63 -2.92 -26.54
C ASN A 112 -20.08 -1.66 -25.82
N LEU A 113 -18.75 -1.54 -25.77
CA LEU A 113 -18.05 -0.46 -25.08
C LEU A 113 -17.92 0.76 -26.00
N GLU A 114 -18.75 1.78 -25.77
CA GLU A 114 -18.62 3.08 -26.41
C GLU A 114 -17.29 3.79 -26.03
N ASN A 115 -16.19 3.52 -26.76
CA ASN A 115 -15.26 4.52 -27.31
C ASN A 115 -13.99 3.93 -27.98
N ARG A 116 -13.69 4.42 -29.20
CA ARG A 116 -12.34 4.71 -29.74
C ARG A 116 -11.35 3.59 -30.10
N ARG A 117 -11.77 2.32 -30.21
CA ARG A 117 -11.10 1.33 -31.10
C ARG A 117 -12.16 0.49 -31.81
N PRO A 118 -11.93 0.06 -33.06
CA PRO A 118 -12.77 -0.97 -33.65
C PRO A 118 -12.55 -2.28 -32.87
N GLN A 119 -13.62 -2.81 -32.27
CA GLN A 119 -13.61 -4.14 -31.66
C GLN A 119 -14.02 -5.17 -32.72
N PRO A 120 -13.51 -6.41 -32.67
CA PRO A 120 -13.97 -7.47 -33.56
C PRO A 120 -15.40 -7.91 -33.22
N ASP A 121 -16.19 -8.24 -34.25
CA ASP A 121 -17.54 -8.81 -34.10
C ASP A 121 -17.49 -10.20 -33.46
N PHE A 122 -16.37 -10.90 -33.65
CA PHE A 122 -15.96 -12.12 -32.96
C PHE A 122 -14.47 -12.39 -33.17
N THR A 123 -13.88 -13.23 -32.32
CA THR A 123 -12.58 -13.85 -32.58
C THR A 123 -12.79 -15.32 -32.91
N ALA A 124 -12.29 -15.76 -34.07
CA ALA A 124 -12.22 -17.18 -34.38
C ALA A 124 -10.91 -17.76 -33.82
N ILE A 125 -10.98 -18.94 -33.21
CA ILE A 125 -9.88 -19.58 -32.49
C ILE A 125 -9.70 -20.98 -33.07
N LEU A 126 -8.52 -21.25 -33.62
CA LEU A 126 -8.11 -22.58 -34.07
C LEU A 126 -7.11 -23.13 -33.05
N LEU A 127 -7.50 -24.15 -32.31
CA LEU A 127 -6.68 -24.82 -31.31
C LEU A 127 -6.08 -26.11 -31.90
N VAL A 128 -4.83 -26.41 -31.54
CA VAL A 128 -4.17 -27.71 -31.71
C VAL A 128 -3.62 -28.13 -30.35
N LEU A 129 -3.99 -29.32 -29.89
CA LEU A 129 -3.46 -29.96 -28.69
C LEU A 129 -2.57 -31.12 -29.12
N VAL A 130 -1.34 -31.20 -28.63
CA VAL A 130 -0.41 -32.33 -28.87
C VAL A 130 -0.07 -32.96 -27.54
N ARG A 131 -0.44 -34.23 -27.35
CA ARG A 131 -0.39 -34.87 -26.02
C ARG A 131 0.81 -35.78 -25.84
N LEU A 132 1.79 -35.39 -25.02
CA LEU A 132 3.02 -36.15 -24.76
C LEU A 132 2.87 -37.00 -23.48
N ALA A 133 2.60 -38.30 -23.66
CA ALA A 133 2.24 -39.18 -22.55
C ALA A 133 3.43 -39.57 -21.66
N GLU A 134 4.60 -39.83 -22.25
CA GLU A 134 5.80 -40.24 -21.51
C GLU A 134 6.41 -39.07 -20.71
N GLN A 135 6.24 -37.84 -21.21
CA GLN A 135 6.79 -36.59 -20.68
C GLN A 135 5.80 -35.82 -19.78
N LYS A 136 4.62 -36.38 -19.49
CA LYS A 136 3.52 -35.73 -18.73
C LYS A 136 3.21 -34.27 -19.13
N THR A 137 3.39 -33.93 -20.41
CA THR A 137 3.21 -32.56 -20.92
C THR A 137 2.20 -32.57 -22.06
N ASP A 138 1.30 -31.60 -22.09
CA ASP A 138 0.45 -31.31 -23.24
C ASP A 138 0.86 -29.96 -23.86
N ILE A 139 1.18 -29.95 -25.16
CA ILE A 139 1.52 -28.72 -25.90
C ILE A 139 0.25 -28.16 -26.52
N VAL A 140 -0.05 -26.90 -26.20
CA VAL A 140 -1.27 -26.22 -26.65
C VAL A 140 -0.89 -25.11 -27.62
N ILE A 141 -1.43 -25.15 -28.84
CA ILE A 141 -1.09 -24.20 -29.91
C ILE A 141 -2.37 -23.53 -30.39
N THR A 142 -2.42 -22.20 -30.33
CA THR A 142 -3.64 -21.41 -30.55
C THR A 142 -3.43 -20.36 -31.63
N VAL A 143 -4.25 -20.38 -32.69
CA VAL A 143 -4.29 -19.33 -33.72
C VAL A 143 -5.55 -18.51 -33.53
N ASN A 144 -5.40 -17.25 -33.11
CA ASN A 144 -6.50 -16.30 -32.89
C ASN A 144 -6.66 -15.38 -34.11
N VAL A 145 -7.88 -15.27 -34.62
CA VAL A 145 -8.24 -14.52 -35.82
C VAL A 145 -9.42 -13.57 -35.50
N PRO A 146 -9.15 -12.34 -35.03
CA PRO A 146 -10.19 -11.35 -34.77
C PRO A 146 -10.81 -10.84 -36.07
N HIS A 147 -12.13 -10.90 -36.19
CA HIS A 147 -12.88 -10.47 -37.38
C HIS A 147 -13.48 -9.08 -37.14
N VAL A 148 -12.82 -8.06 -37.68
CA VAL A 148 -13.19 -6.64 -37.47
C VAL A 148 -14.25 -6.19 -38.48
N PRO A 149 -15.37 -5.56 -38.05
CA PRO A 149 -16.42 -5.10 -38.95
C PRO A 149 -15.91 -4.06 -39.96
N GLY A 150 -15.85 -4.46 -41.23
CA GLY A 150 -15.35 -3.65 -42.34
C GLY A 150 -14.09 -4.22 -43.00
N GLU A 151 -13.36 -5.12 -42.33
CA GLU A 151 -12.12 -5.73 -42.85
C GLU A 151 -12.36 -7.11 -43.51
N TYR A 152 -13.57 -7.66 -43.37
CA TYR A 152 -14.00 -8.90 -44.04
C TYR A 152 -15.41 -8.77 -44.66
N PRO A 153 -15.67 -9.43 -45.80
CA PRO A 153 -17.00 -9.46 -46.42
C PRO A 153 -17.95 -10.36 -45.62
N LYS A 154 -18.99 -9.77 -45.01
CA LYS A 154 -19.94 -10.47 -44.14
C LYS A 154 -20.80 -11.53 -44.84
N GLU A 155 -20.82 -11.55 -46.17
CA GLU A 155 -21.56 -12.54 -46.98
C GLU A 155 -20.76 -13.83 -47.26
N GLU A 156 -19.44 -13.81 -47.02
CA GLU A 156 -18.54 -14.96 -47.27
C GLU A 156 -18.21 -15.77 -46.00
N VAL A 157 -18.54 -15.26 -44.81
CA VAL A 157 -18.22 -15.88 -43.52
C VAL A 157 -19.51 -16.32 -42.80
N ASP A 158 -19.84 -17.60 -42.96
CA ASP A 158 -20.91 -18.31 -42.26
C ASP A 158 -20.42 -19.70 -41.83
N PHE A 159 -20.01 -19.80 -40.57
CA PHE A 159 -19.54 -21.04 -39.96
C PHE A 159 -20.62 -22.14 -39.89
N ALA A 160 -21.91 -21.78 -39.85
CA ALA A 160 -23.01 -22.76 -39.85
C ALA A 160 -23.26 -23.35 -41.25
N ALA A 161 -23.00 -22.57 -42.30
CA ALA A 161 -22.98 -23.05 -43.70
C ALA A 161 -21.58 -23.54 -44.15
N ALA A 162 -20.63 -23.71 -43.23
CA ALA A 162 -19.24 -24.10 -43.47
C ALA A 162 -18.45 -23.19 -44.44
N ARG A 163 -18.86 -21.92 -44.59
CA ARG A 163 -18.15 -20.89 -45.36
C ARG A 163 -17.25 -20.10 -44.42
N GLN A 164 -15.95 -20.31 -44.49
CA GLN A 164 -15.02 -19.77 -43.48
C GLN A 164 -14.35 -18.45 -43.89
N GLY A 165 -14.24 -18.19 -45.20
CA GLY A 165 -13.68 -16.95 -45.76
C GLY A 165 -12.14 -16.85 -45.70
N PRO A 166 -11.56 -15.87 -46.40
CA PRO A 166 -10.12 -15.85 -46.72
C PRO A 166 -9.20 -15.73 -45.49
N LEU A 167 -9.66 -15.11 -44.40
CA LEU A 167 -8.91 -15.03 -43.13
C LEU A 167 -8.79 -16.40 -42.45
N MET A 168 -9.86 -17.21 -42.48
CA MET A 168 -9.86 -18.56 -41.94
C MET A 168 -9.13 -19.56 -42.83
N ASP A 169 -9.15 -19.36 -44.15
CA ASP A 169 -8.33 -20.15 -45.08
C ASP A 169 -6.83 -19.93 -44.81
N ALA A 170 -6.42 -18.68 -44.57
CA ALA A 170 -5.04 -18.35 -44.18
C ALA A 170 -4.66 -18.99 -42.83
N ALA A 171 -5.52 -18.86 -41.80
CA ALA A 171 -5.29 -19.48 -40.49
C ALA A 171 -5.27 -21.02 -40.56
N THR A 172 -6.11 -21.63 -41.41
CA THR A 172 -6.10 -23.07 -41.68
C THR A 172 -4.82 -23.50 -42.38
N SER A 173 -4.27 -22.70 -43.29
CA SER A 173 -2.97 -22.94 -43.92
C SER A 173 -1.82 -22.88 -42.91
N ILE A 174 -1.84 -21.91 -41.99
CA ILE A 174 -0.87 -21.83 -40.87
C ILE A 174 -0.96 -23.10 -40.00
N ARG A 175 -2.17 -23.48 -39.56
CA ARG A 175 -2.40 -24.72 -38.78
C ARG A 175 -1.88 -25.96 -39.51
N GLN A 176 -2.16 -26.09 -40.80
CA GLN A 176 -1.66 -27.20 -41.62
C GLN A 176 -0.13 -27.20 -41.71
N ARG A 177 0.52 -26.04 -41.81
CA ARG A 177 1.99 -25.98 -41.86
C ARG A 177 2.63 -26.32 -40.52
N ILE A 178 2.04 -25.90 -39.41
CA ILE A 178 2.45 -26.31 -38.06
C ILE A 178 2.38 -27.84 -37.94
N LEU A 179 1.26 -28.47 -38.30
CA LEU A 179 1.11 -29.94 -38.28
C LEU A 179 2.12 -30.70 -39.18
N GLN A 180 2.64 -30.05 -40.23
CA GLN A 180 3.67 -30.61 -41.12
C GLN A 180 5.12 -30.43 -40.62
N THR A 181 5.37 -29.47 -39.72
CA THR A 181 6.73 -28.96 -39.46
C THR A 181 7.13 -28.92 -37.99
N LEU A 182 6.18 -29.03 -37.06
CA LEU A 182 6.43 -29.13 -35.63
C LEU A 182 7.26 -30.37 -35.30
N GLU A 183 8.42 -30.15 -34.68
CA GLU A 183 9.43 -31.16 -34.35
C GLU A 183 10.10 -30.78 -33.03
N ILE A 184 10.01 -31.67 -32.05
CA ILE A 184 10.78 -31.59 -30.80
C ILE A 184 12.16 -32.17 -31.09
N LYS A 185 13.21 -31.41 -30.75
CA LYS A 185 14.62 -31.78 -30.91
C LYS A 185 15.28 -32.14 -29.59
N ASP A 186 14.85 -31.46 -28.53
CA ASP A 186 15.32 -31.70 -27.18
C ASP A 186 14.11 -32.05 -26.30
N TYR A 187 14.15 -33.25 -25.71
CA TYR A 187 13.12 -33.75 -24.81
C TYR A 187 13.49 -33.52 -23.34
N ASP A 188 14.73 -33.12 -23.03
CA ASP A 188 15.15 -32.78 -21.67
C ASP A 188 14.50 -31.47 -21.19
N LEU A 189 13.95 -30.67 -22.12
CA LEU A 189 13.03 -29.56 -21.86
C LEU A 189 11.88 -29.94 -20.91
N PHE A 190 11.40 -31.19 -20.99
CA PHE A 190 10.29 -31.70 -20.18
C PHE A 190 10.75 -32.49 -18.93
N ALA A 191 12.06 -32.64 -18.71
CA ALA A 191 12.63 -33.54 -17.70
C ALA A 191 12.73 -32.91 -16.30
N ILE A 192 11.61 -32.38 -15.78
CA ILE A 192 11.50 -31.90 -14.40
C ILE A 192 10.84 -32.98 -13.53
N HIS A 193 11.46 -33.27 -12.37
CA HIS A 193 11.06 -34.28 -11.37
C HIS A 193 11.08 -35.77 -11.80
N LEU A 194 12.23 -36.44 -11.64
CA LEU A 194 12.28 -37.89 -11.34
C LEU A 194 13.59 -38.34 -10.65
N SER A 195 13.83 -37.88 -9.41
CA SER A 195 15.10 -38.14 -8.70
C SER A 195 14.97 -38.44 -7.19
N SER A 196 13.94 -39.19 -6.76
CA SER A 196 13.82 -39.64 -5.36
C SER A 196 12.97 -40.90 -5.15
N SER A 197 13.47 -42.07 -5.56
CA SER A 197 12.84 -43.37 -5.26
C SER A 197 13.85 -44.51 -5.09
N CYS A 198 14.62 -44.47 -4.00
CA CYS A 198 15.54 -45.56 -3.65
C CYS A 198 14.75 -46.83 -3.29
N SER A 199 14.90 -47.90 -4.07
CA SER A 199 14.13 -49.13 -3.92
C SER A 199 14.68 -50.03 -2.80
N ILE A 200 13.86 -50.36 -1.82
CA ILE A 200 14.12 -51.46 -0.87
C ILE A 200 12.93 -52.42 -0.90
N ASN A 201 13.21 -53.70 -1.12
CA ASN A 201 12.19 -54.74 -1.27
C ASN A 201 11.58 -55.19 0.06
N SER A 202 10.39 -55.75 -0.04
CA SER A 202 9.58 -56.25 1.07
C SER A 202 10.18 -57.47 1.78
N TYR A 203 10.08 -57.48 3.11
CA TYR A 203 10.06 -58.68 3.93
C TYR A 203 9.08 -58.50 5.10
N ALA A 204 8.05 -59.35 5.14
CA ALA A 204 7.26 -59.59 6.34
C ALA A 204 7.89 -60.73 7.15
N PRO A 205 7.63 -60.83 8.46
CA PRO A 205 6.61 -61.81 8.85
C PRO A 205 5.69 -61.39 10.02
N ASN A 206 4.64 -62.19 10.22
CA ASN A 206 3.62 -62.07 11.26
C ASN A 206 4.19 -62.03 12.70
N LEU A 207 3.44 -61.40 13.62
CA LEU A 207 3.02 -62.10 14.85
C LEU A 207 1.67 -61.61 15.41
N HIS A 208 1.03 -62.53 16.13
CA HIS A 208 -0.30 -62.53 16.72
C HIS A 208 -0.75 -61.33 17.60
N LEU A 209 -2.07 -61.08 17.55
CA LEU A 209 -2.87 -60.52 18.66
C LEU A 209 -3.01 -61.57 19.80
N PRO A 210 -3.38 -61.13 21.01
CA PRO A 210 -4.76 -61.45 21.40
C PRO A 210 -5.54 -60.23 21.93
N SER A 211 -6.85 -60.30 21.76
CA SER A 211 -7.85 -59.46 22.43
C SER A 211 -8.10 -59.93 23.86
N ASP A 212 -8.51 -59.02 24.74
CA ASP A 212 -9.41 -59.37 25.85
C ASP A 212 -10.35 -58.20 26.19
N ASP A 213 -11.48 -58.49 26.82
CA ASP A 213 -12.71 -57.69 26.70
C ASP A 213 -13.18 -57.02 28.02
N MET A 214 -14.01 -55.97 27.86
CA MET A 214 -15.00 -55.42 28.80
C MET A 214 -14.80 -55.54 30.33
N SER A 215 -14.75 -54.39 31.03
CA SER A 215 -15.93 -53.88 31.79
C SER A 215 -15.63 -52.69 32.72
N SER A 216 -16.68 -51.97 33.11
CA SER A 216 -16.65 -50.92 34.14
C SER A 216 -17.87 -51.01 35.06
N PRO A 217 -17.72 -50.85 36.38
CA PRO A 217 -18.85 -50.50 37.25
C PRO A 217 -18.54 -49.38 38.26
N ALA A 218 -19.21 -48.23 38.12
CA ALA A 218 -19.12 -47.12 39.08
C ALA A 218 -19.98 -47.35 40.35
N LYS A 219 -19.50 -46.91 41.53
CA LYS A 219 -20.35 -46.77 42.74
C LYS A 219 -19.91 -45.73 43.79
N LYS A 220 -20.39 -44.50 43.59
CA LYS A 220 -20.92 -43.54 44.59
C LYS A 220 -20.19 -43.34 45.95
N ARG A 221 -19.53 -42.17 46.04
CA ARG A 221 -19.93 -41.02 46.90
C ARG A 221 -19.71 -41.09 48.44
N LYS A 222 -18.85 -40.19 48.95
CA LYS A 222 -19.04 -39.54 50.26
C LYS A 222 -18.56 -38.07 50.24
N LYS A 223 -19.20 -37.24 51.07
CA LYS A 223 -18.83 -35.86 51.45
C LYS A 223 -17.84 -35.91 52.65
N ASN A 224 -17.16 -34.85 53.11
CA ASN A 224 -17.27 -33.40 52.86
C ASN A 224 -15.92 -32.68 53.12
N ASP A 225 -15.96 -31.34 53.20
CA ASP A 225 -15.02 -30.41 53.85
C ASP A 225 -13.73 -30.03 53.10
N PHE A 226 -13.71 -28.76 52.66
CA PHE A 226 -12.62 -28.08 51.98
C PHE A 226 -12.16 -26.90 52.84
N LYS A 227 -10.85 -26.75 53.05
CA LYS A 227 -10.23 -25.54 53.62
C LYS A 227 -9.31 -24.91 52.55
N PRO A 228 -9.59 -23.69 52.06
CA PRO A 228 -8.61 -22.94 51.29
C PRO A 228 -7.51 -22.40 52.21
N SER A 229 -6.31 -22.22 51.66
CA SER A 229 -5.19 -21.52 52.31
C SER A 229 -4.42 -20.72 51.26
N ASP A 230 -3.96 -19.53 51.62
CA ASP A 230 -3.64 -18.45 50.69
C ASP A 230 -2.51 -18.70 49.68
N LYS A 231 -2.76 -18.27 48.44
CA LYS A 231 -2.06 -17.12 47.83
C LYS A 231 -2.86 -16.56 46.65
N SER A 232 -3.25 -15.29 46.76
CA SER A 232 -4.15 -14.63 45.81
C SER A 232 -3.41 -13.87 44.69
N VAL A 233 -4.00 -13.90 43.50
CA VAL A 233 -3.71 -12.97 42.40
C VAL A 233 -4.19 -11.57 42.80
N ARG A 234 -3.44 -10.52 42.45
CA ARG A 234 -3.69 -9.15 42.93
C ARG A 234 -4.82 -8.46 42.16
N SER A 235 -5.94 -8.20 42.84
CA SER A 235 -7.09 -7.41 42.35
C SER A 235 -6.89 -5.88 42.53
N LEU A 236 -7.86 -5.09 42.06
CA LEU A 236 -7.79 -3.62 42.02
C LEU A 236 -7.78 -2.92 43.41
N ASP A 237 -8.10 -3.61 44.50
CA ASP A 237 -8.21 -3.00 45.84
C ASP A 237 -6.89 -2.41 46.36
N TYR A 238 -5.75 -2.92 45.86
CA TYR A 238 -4.44 -2.35 46.16
C TYR A 238 -4.27 -0.92 45.62
N PHE A 239 -4.99 -0.56 44.54
CA PHE A 239 -4.96 0.76 43.93
C PHE A 239 -5.70 1.80 44.79
N PHE A 240 -6.88 1.45 45.30
CA PHE A 240 -7.68 2.34 46.15
C PHE A 240 -7.16 2.45 47.59
N THR A 241 -6.41 1.45 48.06
CA THR A 241 -5.79 1.48 49.40
C THR A 241 -4.68 2.53 49.48
N LYS A 242 -3.86 2.71 48.42
CA LYS A 242 -2.73 3.65 48.46
C LYS A 242 -3.15 5.12 48.55
N GLN A 243 -4.25 5.52 47.90
CA GLN A 243 -4.81 6.88 48.03
C GLN A 243 -5.34 7.21 49.44
N ARG A 244 -5.50 6.23 50.33
CA ARG A 244 -6.00 6.44 51.71
C ARG A 244 -4.90 6.51 52.77
N GLN A 245 -3.61 6.35 52.41
CA GLN A 245 -2.50 6.41 53.37
C GLN A 245 -1.77 7.76 53.43
N ASP A 246 -1.90 8.63 52.42
CA ASP A 246 -1.21 9.94 52.38
C ASP A 246 -1.98 11.09 53.11
N GLN A 247 -3.11 10.82 53.79
CA GLN A 247 -3.95 11.87 54.43
C GLN A 247 -4.42 11.55 55.86
N GLN A 248 -3.48 11.29 56.77
CA GLN A 248 -3.56 11.50 58.23
C GLN A 248 -2.18 11.20 58.85
N GLN A 249 -1.60 11.95 59.78
CA GLN A 249 -1.81 13.29 60.38
C GLN A 249 -0.63 13.52 61.38
N PRO A 250 -0.56 14.61 62.16
CA PRO A 250 -0.79 16.05 61.90
C PRO A 250 0.60 16.75 61.98
N ALA A 251 0.97 17.86 62.67
CA ALA A 251 0.34 19.06 63.26
C ALA A 251 1.43 20.15 63.41
N THR A 252 1.14 21.43 63.11
CA THR A 252 1.30 22.61 64.02
C THR A 252 0.93 23.91 63.29
N SER A 253 0.59 24.96 64.05
CA SER A 253 0.02 26.26 63.57
C SER A 253 0.87 27.42 64.21
N PRO A 254 0.49 28.74 64.33
CA PRO A 254 -0.88 29.33 64.31
C PRO A 254 -1.08 30.80 63.79
N LEU A 255 -2.37 31.22 63.67
CA LEU A 255 -2.96 32.59 63.87
C LEU A 255 -2.56 33.76 62.91
N ALA A 256 -3.41 34.77 62.58
CA ALA A 256 -4.86 35.02 62.79
C ALA A 256 -5.38 36.17 61.86
N GLY A 257 -6.71 36.34 61.67
CA GLY A 257 -7.26 37.64 61.19
C GLY A 257 -8.69 37.76 60.56
N GLN A 258 -9.76 37.76 61.37
CA GLN A 258 -11.03 38.53 61.18
C GLN A 258 -12.06 38.14 60.05
N PRO A 259 -13.38 38.52 60.16
CA PRO A 259 -14.46 37.49 60.07
C PRO A 259 -15.82 37.82 59.35
N ALA A 260 -16.72 36.81 59.37
CA ALA A 260 -18.22 36.87 59.36
C ALA A 260 -18.95 37.21 58.02
N SER A 261 -20.20 36.79 57.72
CA SER A 261 -21.26 36.00 58.43
C SER A 261 -22.17 35.25 57.41
N GLU A 262 -22.46 33.92 57.52
CA GLU A 262 -23.72 33.27 58.04
C GLU A 262 -24.97 33.32 57.11
N THR A 263 -25.98 32.41 57.06
CA THR A 263 -26.36 31.04 57.59
C THR A 263 -27.63 30.55 56.79
N PRO A 264 -28.42 29.47 57.09
CA PRO A 264 -28.21 28.19 57.82
C PRO A 264 -28.73 26.87 57.13
N LEU A 265 -28.09 25.75 57.49
CA LEU A 265 -28.58 24.40 57.90
C LEU A 265 -30.04 23.90 57.67
N HIS A 266 -30.17 22.58 57.40
CA HIS A 266 -30.95 21.65 58.25
C HIS A 266 -30.49 20.16 58.14
N ASP A 267 -30.61 19.40 59.23
CA ASP A 267 -30.32 17.95 59.35
C ASP A 267 -31.48 17.02 58.94
N SER A 268 -31.19 15.78 58.53
CA SER A 268 -31.48 14.57 59.36
C SER A 268 -31.07 13.21 58.74
N VAL A 269 -30.52 12.36 59.63
CA VAL A 269 -30.17 10.93 59.57
C VAL A 269 -30.84 10.07 58.48
N ALA A 270 -30.01 9.29 57.74
CA ALA A 270 -30.47 8.22 56.85
C ALA A 270 -30.52 6.84 57.54
N THR A 271 -31.59 6.08 57.30
CA THR A 271 -31.63 4.62 57.54
C THR A 271 -30.81 3.88 56.48
N GLN A 272 -29.99 2.92 56.90
CA GLN A 272 -29.25 2.05 55.99
C GLN A 272 -30.20 1.03 55.34
N LEU A 273 -30.46 1.22 54.05
CA LEU A 273 -31.00 0.20 53.15
C LEU A 273 -29.84 -0.56 52.50
N THR A 274 -30.07 -1.78 52.04
CA THR A 274 -29.04 -2.59 51.37
C THR A 274 -28.78 -2.09 49.94
N ASP A 275 -27.60 -2.36 49.39
CA ASP A 275 -27.17 -1.83 48.08
C ASP A 275 -28.13 -2.21 46.92
N GLU A 276 -28.76 -3.38 47.00
CA GLU A 276 -29.76 -3.85 46.02
C GLU A 276 -31.08 -3.08 46.13
N GLU A 277 -31.54 -2.78 47.35
CA GLU A 277 -32.69 -1.92 47.60
C GLU A 277 -32.42 -0.47 47.17
N LEU A 278 -31.21 0.04 47.43
CA LEU A 278 -30.78 1.37 47.01
C LEU A 278 -30.71 1.48 45.47
N ALA A 279 -30.16 0.47 44.79
CA ALA A 279 -30.13 0.40 43.34
C ALA A 279 -31.55 0.36 42.75
N ARG A 280 -32.45 -0.46 43.32
CA ARG A 280 -33.85 -0.51 42.86
C ARG A 280 -34.59 0.82 43.09
N LYS A 281 -34.32 1.48 44.22
CA LYS A 281 -34.91 2.80 44.55
C LYS A 281 -34.40 3.91 43.63
N LEU A 282 -33.11 3.90 43.26
CA LEU A 282 -32.55 4.80 42.25
C LEU A 282 -33.17 4.55 40.86
N GLN A 283 -33.38 3.29 40.48
CA GLN A 283 -34.07 2.96 39.22
C GLN A 283 -35.55 3.37 39.25
N GLU A 284 -36.24 3.23 40.38
CA GLU A 284 -37.60 3.74 40.58
C GLU A 284 -37.65 5.28 40.53
N GLU A 285 -36.63 5.99 41.02
CA GLU A 285 -36.54 7.45 40.89
C GLU A 285 -36.25 7.90 39.45
N TRP A 286 -35.31 7.27 38.72
CA TRP A 286 -35.09 7.60 37.30
C TRP A 286 -36.31 7.28 36.43
N ASN A 287 -36.97 6.15 36.65
CA ASN A 287 -38.22 5.83 35.95
C ASN A 287 -39.32 6.88 36.25
N ARG A 288 -39.33 7.45 37.46
CA ARG A 288 -40.25 8.55 37.84
C ARG A 288 -39.82 9.90 37.26
N GLU A 289 -38.53 10.18 37.10
CA GLU A 289 -38.05 11.37 36.38
C GLU A 289 -38.42 11.30 34.89
N ASP A 290 -38.21 10.18 34.20
CA ASP A 290 -38.61 10.03 32.80
C ASP A 290 -40.15 10.09 32.63
N VAL A 291 -40.93 9.50 33.55
CA VAL A 291 -42.40 9.65 33.53
C VAL A 291 -42.83 11.10 33.79
N THR A 292 -42.21 11.82 34.73
CA THR A 292 -42.55 13.24 34.98
C THR A 292 -42.01 14.21 33.92
N ARG A 293 -41.01 13.80 33.15
CA ARG A 293 -40.53 14.49 31.95
C ARG A 293 -41.48 14.30 30.78
N SER A 294 -41.86 13.05 30.50
CA SER A 294 -42.85 12.69 29.48
C SER A 294 -44.22 13.30 29.78
N SER A 295 -44.64 13.36 31.05
CA SER A 295 -45.88 14.03 31.43
C SER A 295 -45.80 15.55 31.28
N ARG A 296 -44.66 16.19 31.58
CA ARG A 296 -44.46 17.63 31.30
C ARG A 296 -44.53 17.94 29.81
N GLU A 297 -43.84 17.18 28.98
CA GLU A 297 -43.88 17.32 27.51
C GLU A 297 -45.33 17.09 26.98
N SER A 298 -46.10 16.20 27.63
CA SER A 298 -47.52 15.95 27.35
C SER A 298 -48.49 17.02 27.91
N GLU A 299 -48.11 17.77 28.94
CA GLU A 299 -48.90 18.86 29.52
C GLU A 299 -48.65 20.18 28.77
N GLU A 300 -47.41 20.48 28.38
CA GLU A 300 -47.08 21.65 27.56
C GLU A 300 -47.76 21.56 26.17
N GLN A 301 -47.83 20.36 25.57
CA GLN A 301 -48.59 20.14 24.32
C GLN A 301 -50.13 20.20 24.49
N LYS A 302 -50.66 20.05 25.71
CA LYS A 302 -52.11 20.15 25.98
C LYS A 302 -52.55 21.56 26.38
N LEU A 303 -51.64 22.39 26.89
CA LEU A 303 -51.91 23.80 27.20
C LEU A 303 -52.01 24.70 25.97
N SER A 304 -51.53 24.25 24.80
CA SER A 304 -51.62 25.01 23.53
C SER A 304 -52.91 24.79 22.73
N GLU A 305 -53.67 23.70 22.97
CA GLU A 305 -54.83 23.31 22.13
C GLU A 305 -56.05 22.85 22.93
N SER A 306 -56.66 23.72 23.76
CA SER A 306 -58.01 23.44 24.31
C SER A 306 -58.81 24.67 24.80
N THR A 307 -58.90 25.76 24.03
CA THR A 307 -59.94 26.80 24.19
C THR A 307 -60.03 27.70 22.96
N SER A 308 -61.16 27.95 22.30
CA SER A 308 -62.47 27.25 22.28
C SER A 308 -63.25 27.72 21.04
N SER A 309 -63.94 26.82 20.33
CA SER A 309 -64.85 27.18 19.25
C SER A 309 -66.26 27.48 19.78
N GLY A 310 -66.78 28.70 19.59
CA GLY A 310 -68.15 29.07 19.98
C GLY A 310 -68.57 30.50 19.64
N ASP A 311 -69.41 30.62 18.62
CA ASP A 311 -70.57 31.53 18.46
C ASP A 311 -70.47 33.06 18.75
N ASN A 312 -70.72 33.83 17.68
CA ASN A 312 -71.92 34.68 17.47
C ASN A 312 -71.76 36.18 17.13
N GLU A 313 -72.70 36.61 16.28
CA GLU A 313 -73.41 37.91 16.24
C GLU A 313 -72.81 39.21 15.69
N GLN A 314 -73.75 40.11 15.39
CA GLN A 314 -73.59 41.35 14.63
C GLN A 314 -73.64 42.55 15.57
N ARG A 315 -72.86 43.62 15.31
CA ARG A 315 -73.40 44.97 14.96
C ARG A 315 -72.36 46.10 14.83
N THR A 316 -72.73 47.03 13.95
CA THR A 316 -72.55 48.49 13.95
C THR A 316 -72.27 49.15 15.32
N SER A 317 -71.55 50.28 15.45
CA SER A 317 -70.88 51.17 14.47
C SER A 317 -70.11 52.31 15.20
N GLU A 318 -69.63 53.31 14.44
CA GLU A 318 -69.08 54.64 14.85
C GLU A 318 -67.56 54.76 15.10
N ARG A 319 -66.87 55.90 14.84
CA ARG A 319 -67.07 57.00 13.85
C ARG A 319 -65.80 57.89 13.76
N SER A 320 -65.61 58.56 12.61
CA SER A 320 -64.87 59.83 12.37
C SER A 320 -63.56 59.81 11.54
N LEU A 321 -63.34 60.93 10.86
CA LEU A 321 -62.31 61.32 9.86
C LEU A 321 -61.93 62.79 10.16
N PRO A 322 -60.72 63.31 9.79
CA PRO A 322 -60.29 63.60 8.40
C PRO A 322 -58.81 63.17 8.14
N ALA A 323 -58.00 63.63 7.16
CA ALA A 323 -58.05 64.74 6.21
C ALA A 323 -57.23 64.53 4.90
N LYS A 324 -57.03 65.62 4.14
CA LYS A 324 -56.23 65.84 2.90
C LYS A 324 -55.73 67.32 2.92
N PRO A 325 -54.95 67.91 1.97
CA PRO A 325 -54.45 67.51 0.63
C PRO A 325 -52.89 67.54 0.51
N ALA A 326 -52.17 67.19 -0.57
CA ALA A 326 -52.36 66.91 -2.02
C ALA A 326 -52.02 68.04 -3.04
N ILE A 327 -51.12 67.74 -4.00
CA ILE A 327 -50.70 68.40 -5.29
C ILE A 327 -49.76 67.34 -5.98
N ALA A 328 -49.80 66.90 -7.25
CA ALA A 328 -50.11 67.43 -8.62
C ALA A 328 -48.86 68.00 -9.36
N ALA A 329 -48.55 67.77 -10.67
CA ALA A 329 -49.05 66.87 -11.74
C ALA A 329 -48.10 66.88 -12.99
N ARG A 330 -48.53 66.30 -14.15
CA ARG A 330 -47.88 66.20 -15.51
C ARG A 330 -46.76 65.15 -15.66
N LEU A 331 -46.68 64.24 -16.67
CA LEU A 331 -47.07 64.15 -18.11
C LEU A 331 -46.17 64.98 -19.07
N GLU A 332 -45.89 64.60 -20.32
CA GLU A 332 -46.35 63.52 -21.25
C GLU A 332 -45.18 62.52 -21.61
N SER A 333 -45.07 61.67 -22.67
CA SER A 333 -45.71 61.47 -24.01
C SER A 333 -45.70 59.98 -24.51
N ALA A 334 -45.64 59.72 -25.83
CA ALA A 334 -45.69 58.39 -26.51
C ALA A 334 -44.57 58.23 -27.60
N ALA A 335 -44.35 57.12 -28.34
CA ALA A 335 -45.12 55.87 -28.62
C ALA A 335 -44.17 54.68 -28.99
N LYS A 336 -44.40 53.40 -28.61
CA LYS A 336 -45.18 52.28 -29.23
C LYS A 336 -44.69 51.74 -30.60
N PRO A 337 -44.95 50.46 -30.99
CA PRO A 337 -45.39 49.22 -30.27
C PRO A 337 -44.32 48.07 -30.41
N PRO A 338 -44.58 46.74 -30.26
CA PRO A 338 -45.61 45.93 -29.55
C PRO A 338 -45.10 45.49 -28.14
N THR A 339 -45.39 44.39 -27.41
CA THR A 339 -46.07 43.05 -27.52
C THR A 339 -45.28 41.93 -28.26
N ASP A 340 -45.43 40.61 -28.01
CA ASP A 340 -46.24 39.81 -27.04
C ASP A 340 -45.33 39.15 -25.97
N ALA A 341 -45.61 39.16 -24.65
CA ALA A 341 -46.60 38.37 -23.88
C ALA A 341 -46.39 36.84 -23.99
N ALA A 342 -45.96 36.05 -22.99
CA ALA A 342 -45.95 36.12 -21.50
C ALA A 342 -47.26 35.67 -20.80
N GLU A 343 -47.32 34.39 -20.43
CA GLU A 343 -48.28 33.81 -19.47
C GLU A 343 -47.60 33.53 -18.11
N ALA A 344 -48.39 33.34 -17.05
CA ALA A 344 -47.91 33.26 -15.67
C ALA A 344 -48.30 31.96 -14.97
N GLU A 345 -47.33 31.36 -14.27
CA GLU A 345 -47.57 30.30 -13.27
C GLU A 345 -47.20 30.77 -11.85
N LYS A 346 -47.71 30.05 -10.86
CA LYS A 346 -47.82 30.50 -9.47
C LYS A 346 -46.51 30.36 -8.71
N ASP A 347 -46.19 31.39 -7.92
CA ASP A 347 -45.04 31.39 -7.02
C ASP A 347 -45.17 30.26 -5.99
N THR A 348 -44.36 29.22 -6.19
CA THR A 348 -44.17 28.12 -5.25
C THR A 348 -42.71 28.12 -4.86
N LEU A 349 -42.45 28.45 -3.58
CA LEU A 349 -41.11 28.55 -2.99
C LEU A 349 -40.41 27.18 -2.95
N LYS A 350 -39.90 26.75 -4.11
CA LYS A 350 -39.03 25.59 -4.25
C LYS A 350 -37.67 25.94 -3.62
N LEU A 351 -37.47 25.52 -2.37
CA LEU A 351 -36.16 25.59 -1.73
C LEU A 351 -35.14 24.83 -2.58
N GLN A 352 -34.27 25.58 -3.25
CA GLN A 352 -33.13 25.00 -3.95
C GLN A 352 -32.15 24.42 -2.93
N SER A 353 -31.56 23.28 -3.28
CA SER A 353 -30.51 22.65 -2.47
C SER A 353 -29.28 23.55 -2.38
N THR A 354 -28.53 23.42 -1.29
CA THR A 354 -27.41 24.30 -0.91
C THR A 354 -26.12 24.04 -1.70
N ALA A 355 -26.22 24.07 -3.03
CA ALA A 355 -25.08 24.18 -3.95
C ALA A 355 -24.86 25.67 -4.29
N THR A 356 -23.93 26.32 -3.58
CA THR A 356 -23.67 27.75 -3.74
C THR A 356 -23.00 28.06 -5.07
N ALA A 357 -23.43 29.13 -5.76
CA ALA A 357 -22.83 29.55 -7.05
C ALA A 357 -21.31 29.85 -6.96
N GLU A 358 -20.84 30.23 -5.76
CA GLU A 358 -19.43 30.40 -5.40
C GLU A 358 -18.64 29.08 -5.52
N ASP A 359 -19.23 27.95 -5.11
CA ASP A 359 -18.61 26.62 -5.20
C ASP A 359 -18.62 26.09 -6.64
N THR A 360 -19.60 26.49 -7.46
CA THR A 360 -19.69 26.14 -8.88
C THR A 360 -18.46 26.61 -9.66
N ILE A 361 -17.95 27.81 -9.39
CA ILE A 361 -16.79 28.37 -10.11
C ILE A 361 -15.53 27.54 -9.80
N THR A 362 -15.29 27.21 -8.53
CA THR A 362 -14.17 26.32 -8.14
C THR A 362 -14.37 24.89 -8.66
N SER A 363 -15.61 24.40 -8.69
CA SER A 363 -15.96 23.06 -9.19
C SER A 363 -15.85 22.93 -10.70
N ASN A 364 -15.92 24.03 -11.45
CA ASN A 364 -15.82 24.03 -12.91
C ASN A 364 -14.37 24.05 -13.44
N ILE A 365 -13.35 24.18 -12.57
CA ILE A 365 -11.95 24.18 -13.02
C ILE A 365 -11.56 22.78 -13.54
N PRO A 366 -11.09 22.65 -14.80
CA PRO A 366 -10.73 21.38 -15.42
C PRO A 366 -9.26 21.04 -15.15
N PHE A 367 -8.91 20.77 -13.89
CA PHE A 367 -7.53 20.38 -13.56
C PHE A 367 -7.11 19.04 -14.22
N ASP A 368 -8.05 18.23 -14.69
CA ASP A 368 -7.84 16.94 -15.36
C ASP A 368 -7.39 17.05 -16.84
N GLU A 369 -7.31 18.27 -17.38
CA GLU A 369 -6.66 18.55 -18.67
C GLU A 369 -5.14 18.37 -18.65
N THR A 370 -4.54 18.27 -19.84
CA THR A 370 -3.07 18.21 -19.95
C THR A 370 -2.43 19.56 -19.56
N PRO A 371 -1.24 19.60 -18.93
CA PRO A 371 -0.62 20.86 -18.55
C PRO A 371 -0.23 21.75 -19.74
N LEU A 372 -0.17 21.18 -20.95
CA LEU A 372 0.09 21.88 -22.21
C LEU A 372 -1.16 22.60 -22.78
N THR A 373 -2.38 22.22 -22.38
CA THR A 373 -3.62 22.92 -22.75
C THR A 373 -4.11 23.83 -21.62
N PHE A 374 -3.87 23.46 -20.36
CA PHE A 374 -4.27 24.23 -19.20
C PHE A 374 -3.40 25.49 -19.00
N GLU A 375 -4.03 26.66 -19.07
CA GLU A 375 -3.44 27.98 -18.79
C GLU A 375 -4.05 28.57 -17.51
N PRO A 376 -3.32 28.59 -16.37
CA PRO A 376 -3.83 29.09 -15.09
C PRO A 376 -4.37 30.52 -15.16
N SER A 377 -3.72 31.37 -15.94
CA SER A 377 -4.00 32.80 -16.04
C SER A 377 -5.43 33.14 -16.51
N LYS A 378 -6.15 32.19 -17.10
CA LYS A 378 -7.59 32.32 -17.46
C LYS A 378 -8.53 32.24 -16.25
N TYR A 379 -8.11 31.59 -15.17
CA TYR A 379 -8.92 31.32 -13.98
C TYR A 379 -8.47 32.14 -12.76
N ILE A 380 -7.25 32.68 -12.80
CA ILE A 380 -6.63 33.41 -11.67
C ILE A 380 -7.35 34.74 -11.38
N THR A 381 -7.82 35.46 -12.41
CA THR A 381 -8.61 36.70 -12.22
C THR A 381 -9.84 36.46 -11.36
N ASP A 382 -10.56 35.38 -11.68
CA ASP A 382 -11.84 35.04 -11.08
C ASP A 382 -11.62 34.53 -9.66
N LEU A 383 -10.66 33.61 -9.47
CA LEU A 383 -10.22 33.14 -8.14
C LEU A 383 -9.76 34.27 -7.23
N GLN A 384 -8.90 35.18 -7.72
CA GLN A 384 -8.44 36.33 -6.94
C GLN A 384 -9.58 37.31 -6.61
N SER A 385 -10.56 37.47 -7.51
CA SER A 385 -11.76 38.26 -7.21
C SER A 385 -12.54 37.68 -6.02
N HIS A 386 -12.74 36.35 -5.97
CA HIS A 386 -13.39 35.68 -4.85
C HIS A 386 -12.57 35.77 -3.55
N TRP A 387 -11.26 35.53 -3.61
CA TRP A 387 -10.40 35.61 -2.42
C TRP A 387 -10.32 37.03 -1.85
N SER A 388 -10.41 38.06 -2.70
CA SER A 388 -10.36 39.47 -2.25
C SER A 388 -11.43 39.86 -1.22
N VAL A 389 -12.55 39.13 -1.16
CA VAL A 389 -13.71 39.43 -0.30
C VAL A 389 -13.60 38.82 1.11
N GLU A 390 -13.13 37.57 1.25
CA GLU A 390 -13.12 36.87 2.56
C GLU A 390 -11.72 36.72 3.20
N SER A 391 -10.67 36.61 2.38
CA SER A 391 -9.25 36.55 2.78
C SER A 391 -8.36 36.39 1.57
N ARG A 392 -7.28 37.19 1.45
CA ARG A 392 -6.32 37.22 0.32
C ARG A 392 -5.47 35.95 0.11
N HIS A 393 -5.95 34.77 0.48
CA HIS A 393 -5.24 33.50 0.40
C HIS A 393 -6.12 32.41 -0.22
N ALA A 394 -5.48 31.41 -0.82
CA ALA A 394 -6.15 30.31 -1.49
C ALA A 394 -7.14 29.54 -0.59
N THR A 395 -8.34 29.29 -1.12
CA THR A 395 -9.42 28.55 -0.44
C THR A 395 -9.21 27.04 -0.50
N TYR A 396 -9.61 26.33 0.57
CA TYR A 396 -9.44 24.87 0.70
C TYR A 396 -10.28 24.09 -0.34
N ALA A 397 -11.40 24.66 -0.80
CA ALA A 397 -12.19 24.16 -1.91
C ALA A 397 -11.38 23.86 -3.19
N VAL A 398 -10.35 24.67 -3.51
CA VAL A 398 -9.50 24.45 -4.71
C VAL A 398 -8.67 23.18 -4.57
N LEU A 399 -8.09 22.96 -3.38
CA LEU A 399 -7.34 21.76 -3.03
C LEU A 399 -8.27 20.53 -2.99
N THR A 400 -9.48 20.68 -2.43
CA THR A 400 -10.53 19.67 -2.40
C THR A 400 -10.98 19.25 -3.82
N ARG A 401 -11.18 20.19 -4.74
CA ARG A 401 -11.51 19.91 -6.15
C ARG A 401 -10.42 19.07 -6.82
N CYS A 402 -9.15 19.40 -6.59
CA CYS A 402 -8.04 18.59 -7.08
C CYS A 402 -8.07 17.17 -6.48
N PHE A 403 -8.32 17.02 -5.18
CA PHE A 403 -8.42 15.71 -4.54
C PHE A 403 -9.57 14.85 -5.09
N VAL A 404 -10.72 15.45 -5.42
CA VAL A 404 -11.86 14.74 -6.06
C VAL A 404 -11.48 14.23 -7.45
N LEU A 405 -10.87 15.07 -8.31
CA LEU A 405 -10.44 14.68 -9.66
C LEU A 405 -9.31 13.64 -9.65
N VAL A 406 -8.41 13.74 -8.69
CA VAL A 406 -7.36 12.74 -8.46
C VAL A 406 -7.96 11.41 -7.97
N ASN A 407 -8.97 11.44 -7.09
CA ASN A 407 -9.61 10.22 -6.57
C ASN A 407 -10.56 9.54 -7.57
N SER A 408 -11.04 10.24 -8.61
CA SER A 408 -11.85 9.64 -9.68
C SER A 408 -11.02 8.90 -10.73
N THR A 409 -9.69 9.05 -10.71
CA THR A 409 -8.79 8.60 -11.80
C THR A 409 -7.72 7.64 -11.31
N GLN A 410 -7.64 6.44 -11.89
CA GLN A 410 -6.59 5.47 -11.57
C GLN A 410 -5.26 5.71 -12.32
N SER A 411 -5.28 6.50 -13.41
CA SER A 411 -4.08 6.78 -14.21
C SER A 411 -3.08 7.64 -13.46
N ARG A 412 -1.95 7.03 -13.11
CA ARG A 412 -0.82 7.65 -12.39
C ARG A 412 -0.29 8.93 -13.09
N ILE A 413 -0.36 9.00 -14.41
CA ILE A 413 0.04 10.17 -15.22
C ILE A 413 -0.96 11.32 -15.02
N LYS A 414 -2.26 11.07 -15.23
CA LYS A 414 -3.30 12.08 -14.99
C LYS A 414 -3.25 12.64 -13.56
N ILE A 415 -3.02 11.80 -12.55
CA ILE A 415 -2.85 12.26 -11.15
C ILE A 415 -1.67 13.25 -11.01
N VAL A 416 -0.56 13.04 -11.74
CA VAL A 416 0.54 14.02 -11.76
C VAL A 416 0.08 15.31 -12.43
N ASP A 417 -0.54 15.21 -13.61
CA ASP A 417 -0.93 16.37 -14.41
C ASP A 417 -1.97 17.26 -13.69
N THR A 418 -2.95 16.66 -13.01
CA THR A 418 -3.91 17.38 -12.15
C THR A 418 -3.24 18.11 -10.99
N LEU A 419 -2.21 17.50 -10.39
CA LEU A 419 -1.42 18.16 -9.33
C LEU A 419 -0.50 19.24 -9.89
N VAL A 420 0.06 19.08 -11.10
CA VAL A 420 0.81 20.13 -11.80
C VAL A 420 -0.08 21.34 -12.04
N ASN A 421 -1.29 21.14 -12.56
CA ASN A 421 -2.23 22.23 -12.84
C ASN A 421 -2.67 22.95 -11.56
N LEU A 422 -2.94 22.22 -10.46
CA LEU A 422 -3.17 22.82 -9.14
C LEU A 422 -1.97 23.68 -8.69
N LEU A 423 -0.76 23.11 -8.67
CA LEU A 423 0.44 23.77 -8.16
C LEU A 423 0.79 25.01 -8.99
N ARG A 424 0.65 24.96 -10.33
CA ARG A 424 0.83 26.11 -11.22
C ARG A 424 -0.14 27.25 -10.88
N THR A 425 -1.42 26.94 -10.70
CA THR A 425 -2.42 27.94 -10.27
C THR A 425 -2.06 28.55 -8.92
N VAL A 426 -1.60 27.78 -7.93
CA VAL A 426 -1.16 28.32 -6.63
C VAL A 426 0.10 29.17 -6.75
N ILE A 427 1.12 28.75 -7.51
CA ILE A 427 2.37 29.49 -7.76
C ILE A 427 2.09 30.87 -8.38
N GLU A 428 1.17 30.96 -9.34
CA GLU A 428 0.85 32.22 -10.02
C GLU A 428 -0.11 33.13 -9.22
N SER A 429 -0.85 32.61 -8.22
CA SER A 429 -1.92 33.35 -7.53
C SER A 429 -1.71 33.66 -6.04
N ASP A 430 -1.10 32.76 -5.26
CA ASP A 430 -0.78 32.93 -3.82
C ASP A 430 0.39 32.02 -3.41
N PRO A 431 1.65 32.44 -3.65
CA PRO A 431 2.84 31.64 -3.31
C PRO A 431 2.94 31.23 -1.83
N ASP A 432 2.44 32.06 -0.91
CA ASP A 432 2.43 31.78 0.54
C ASP A 432 1.65 30.50 0.88
N SER A 433 0.59 30.19 0.14
CA SER A 433 -0.22 28.99 0.34
C SER A 433 0.38 27.71 -0.27
N LEU A 434 1.46 27.81 -1.06
CA LEU A 434 2.09 26.66 -1.73
C LEU A 434 2.65 25.64 -0.73
N LEU A 435 3.39 26.09 0.28
CA LEU A 435 3.97 25.21 1.30
C LEU A 435 2.89 24.51 2.15
N PRO A 436 1.87 25.21 2.70
CA PRO A 436 0.68 24.57 3.28
C PRO A 436 -0.02 23.58 2.35
N ALA A 437 -0.18 23.89 1.06
CA ALA A 437 -0.81 22.99 0.09
C ALA A 437 0.00 21.69 -0.12
N VAL A 438 1.33 21.79 -0.24
CA VAL A 438 2.24 20.63 -0.37
C VAL A 438 2.19 19.74 0.87
N TRP A 439 2.16 20.31 2.08
CA TRP A 439 2.01 19.54 3.32
C TRP A 439 0.65 18.83 3.40
N LEU A 440 -0.45 19.54 3.17
CA LEU A 440 -1.79 18.96 3.18
C LEU A 440 -1.95 17.85 2.12
N ALA A 441 -1.51 18.08 0.88
CA ALA A 441 -1.58 17.12 -0.20
C ALA A 441 -0.64 15.91 -0.03
N THR A 442 0.44 16.04 0.77
CA THR A 442 1.28 14.90 1.16
C THR A 442 0.86 14.25 2.48
N ASN A 443 -0.23 14.73 3.09
CA ASN A 443 -0.79 14.21 4.34
C ASN A 443 0.32 14.09 5.41
N SER A 444 1.04 15.20 5.63
CA SER A 444 2.11 15.33 6.61
C SER A 444 2.15 16.79 7.07
N ILE A 445 2.56 17.05 8.32
CA ILE A 445 2.52 18.42 8.88
C ILE A 445 3.94 18.99 9.02
N SER A 446 4.93 18.12 9.27
CA SER A 446 6.34 18.43 9.38
C SER A 446 7.19 17.24 8.89
N PRO A 447 8.54 17.40 8.80
CA PRO A 447 9.45 16.28 8.56
C PRO A 447 9.41 15.26 9.72
N PRO A 448 9.70 13.95 9.48
CA PRO A 448 9.58 12.92 10.51
C PRO A 448 10.57 13.04 11.69
N TYR A 449 11.65 13.80 11.52
CA TYR A 449 12.61 14.09 12.59
C TYR A 449 12.11 15.15 13.59
N ILE A 450 10.89 15.68 13.42
CA ILE A 450 10.26 16.61 14.37
C ILE A 450 9.04 15.92 15.00
N ASP A 451 9.02 15.79 16.34
CA ASP A 451 7.99 15.10 17.15
C ASP A 451 6.64 15.85 17.19
N LEU A 452 6.02 16.02 16.02
CA LEU A 452 4.76 16.74 15.78
C LEU A 452 3.66 15.80 15.25
N GLU A 453 3.31 14.80 16.06
CA GLU A 453 2.10 13.99 15.83
C GLU A 453 0.82 14.78 16.12
N LEU A 454 -0.25 14.53 15.37
CA LEU A 454 -1.59 15.08 15.69
C LEU A 454 -2.08 14.59 17.07
N GLY A 455 -1.73 13.37 17.48
CA GLY A 455 -2.17 12.78 18.75
C GLY A 455 -3.70 12.72 18.91
N LEU A 456 -4.40 12.51 17.79
CA LEU A 456 -5.86 12.37 17.70
C LEU A 456 -6.24 10.89 17.63
N GLY A 457 -7.00 10.40 18.61
CA GLY A 457 -7.63 9.09 18.52
C GLY A 457 -8.88 9.14 17.63
N GLY A 458 -9.20 8.04 16.94
CA GLY A 458 -10.43 7.93 16.13
C GLY A 458 -11.71 8.24 16.92
N SER A 459 -11.73 7.94 18.22
CA SER A 459 -12.82 8.28 19.13
C SER A 459 -13.08 9.80 19.27
N ALA A 460 -12.05 10.65 19.17
CA ALA A 460 -12.22 12.11 19.19
C ALA A 460 -12.88 12.61 17.89
N ILE A 461 -12.52 12.01 16.76
CA ILE A 461 -13.11 12.30 15.44
C ILE A 461 -14.56 11.80 15.40
N SER A 462 -14.85 10.59 15.90
CA SER A 462 -16.21 10.08 16.05
C SER A 462 -17.07 10.96 16.96
N LYS A 463 -16.55 11.44 18.10
CA LYS A 463 -17.26 12.39 18.98
C LYS A 463 -17.58 13.69 18.25
N ALA A 464 -16.62 14.26 17.53
CA ALA A 464 -16.83 15.49 16.75
C ALA A 464 -17.87 15.28 15.64
N LEU A 465 -17.86 14.14 14.92
CA LEU A 465 -18.85 13.81 13.91
C LEU A 465 -20.25 13.60 14.48
N MET A 466 -20.40 12.88 15.60
CA MET A 466 -21.70 12.71 16.27
C MET A 466 -22.28 14.07 16.71
N LYS A 467 -21.45 14.94 17.30
CA LYS A 467 -21.86 16.26 17.78
C LYS A 467 -22.18 17.24 16.64
N VAL A 468 -21.35 17.29 15.59
CA VAL A 468 -21.54 18.23 14.48
C VAL A 468 -22.70 17.78 13.58
N CYS A 469 -22.81 16.48 13.25
CA CYS A 469 -23.78 15.97 12.30
C CYS A 469 -25.06 15.39 12.94
N GLY A 470 -25.20 15.42 14.27
CA GLY A 470 -26.40 14.93 14.97
C GLY A 470 -26.60 13.41 14.90
N LEU A 471 -25.52 12.62 14.80
CA LEU A 471 -25.60 11.17 14.60
C LEU A 471 -25.50 10.38 15.91
N ASN A 472 -26.39 9.42 16.09
CA ASN A 472 -26.28 8.40 17.14
C ASN A 472 -25.14 7.42 16.86
N SER A 473 -24.50 6.91 17.92
CA SER A 473 -23.35 5.98 17.84
C SER A 473 -23.61 4.74 16.97
N ALA A 474 -24.79 4.13 17.09
CA ALA A 474 -25.19 2.99 16.25
C ALA A 474 -25.30 3.35 14.75
N GLY A 475 -25.81 4.55 14.44
CA GLY A 475 -25.87 5.07 13.07
C GLY A 475 -24.47 5.34 12.49
N LEU A 476 -23.55 5.87 13.30
CA LEU A 476 -22.15 6.05 12.91
C LEU A 476 -21.46 4.70 12.65
N LYS A 477 -21.68 3.68 13.50
CA LYS A 477 -21.16 2.32 13.31
C LYS A 477 -21.70 1.67 12.03
N SER A 478 -23.00 1.84 11.75
CA SER A 478 -23.63 1.37 10.50
C SER A 478 -23.02 2.02 9.25
N LEU A 479 -22.86 3.35 9.25
CA LEU A 479 -22.18 4.06 8.15
C LEU A 479 -20.71 3.60 8.00
N TYR A 480 -19.99 3.40 9.11
CA TYR A 480 -18.59 2.93 9.05
C TYR A 480 -18.50 1.52 8.43
N ASN A 481 -19.37 0.60 8.83
CA ASN A 481 -19.46 -0.74 8.25
C ASN A 481 -19.82 -0.72 6.76
N LYS A 482 -20.64 0.23 6.30
CA LYS A 482 -21.01 0.36 4.87
C LYS A 482 -19.88 0.91 4.00
N TYR A 483 -19.08 1.87 4.49
CA TYR A 483 -18.13 2.61 3.64
C TYR A 483 -16.64 2.30 3.89
N GLY A 484 -16.23 1.84 5.08
CA GLY A 484 -14.82 1.56 5.39
C GLY A 484 -13.89 2.79 5.30
N ASP A 485 -14.45 3.99 5.47
CA ASP A 485 -13.76 5.28 5.46
C ASP A 485 -14.45 6.28 6.38
N ALA A 486 -13.71 6.86 7.33
CA ALA A 486 -14.21 7.98 8.12
C ALA A 486 -14.54 9.21 7.25
N GLY A 487 -13.85 9.40 6.12
CA GLY A 487 -14.11 10.48 5.16
C GLY A 487 -15.44 10.35 4.43
N ASP A 488 -15.79 9.16 3.94
CA ASP A 488 -17.07 8.95 3.25
C ASP A 488 -18.24 8.88 4.23
N VAL A 489 -18.01 8.38 5.46
CA VAL A 489 -18.93 8.55 6.58
C VAL A 489 -19.18 10.04 6.87
N ALA A 490 -18.14 10.87 6.88
CA ALA A 490 -18.28 12.32 7.09
C ALA A 490 -18.98 13.04 5.92
N PHE A 491 -18.77 12.58 4.68
CA PHE A 491 -19.50 13.05 3.50
C PHE A 491 -21.01 12.80 3.64
N GLU A 492 -21.41 11.54 3.87
CA GLU A 492 -22.82 11.16 4.01
C GLU A 492 -23.48 11.76 5.26
N ALA A 493 -22.73 11.90 6.37
CA ALA A 493 -23.18 12.60 7.56
C ALA A 493 -23.47 14.08 7.29
N LYS A 494 -22.54 14.80 6.66
CA LYS A 494 -22.68 16.23 6.33
C LYS A 494 -23.78 16.47 5.29
N LYS A 495 -23.92 15.58 4.31
CA LYS A 495 -24.99 15.60 3.29
C LYS A 495 -26.39 15.52 3.92
N ARG A 496 -26.58 14.65 4.93
CA ARG A 496 -27.83 14.57 5.71
C ARG A 496 -28.08 15.83 6.56
N GLN A 497 -27.02 16.55 6.92
CA GLN A 497 -27.04 17.75 7.77
C GLN A 497 -27.19 19.08 7.00
N SER A 498 -27.60 19.07 5.72
CA SER A 498 -27.47 20.23 4.81
C SER A 498 -28.36 21.46 5.11
N PHE A 499 -29.04 21.52 6.26
CA PHE A 499 -29.79 22.68 6.75
C PHE A 499 -29.05 23.38 7.89
N THR A 500 -28.42 24.53 7.58
CA THR A 500 -27.89 25.46 8.59
C THR A 500 -28.26 26.89 8.22
N LEU A 501 -28.91 27.61 9.14
CA LEU A 501 -29.49 28.94 8.88
C LEU A 501 -28.45 30.06 8.61
N ARG A 502 -27.16 29.80 8.78
CA ARG A 502 -26.07 30.76 8.65
C ARG A 502 -24.89 30.13 7.91
N LYS A 503 -24.48 30.74 6.78
CA LYS A 503 -23.28 30.33 6.03
C LYS A 503 -22.03 30.36 6.93
N PRO A 504 -21.17 29.31 6.93
CA PRO A 504 -19.87 29.35 7.59
C PRO A 504 -18.84 30.17 6.79
N LYS A 505 -17.76 30.62 7.46
CA LYS A 505 -16.63 31.30 6.82
C LYS A 505 -15.83 30.29 5.98
N ALA A 506 -15.31 30.71 4.83
CA ALA A 506 -14.42 29.90 4.01
C ALA A 506 -13.21 29.38 4.80
N LEU A 507 -12.88 28.10 4.63
CA LEU A 507 -11.61 27.54 5.02
C LEU A 507 -10.54 27.93 3.98
N THR A 508 -9.42 28.49 4.44
CA THR A 508 -8.23 28.68 3.60
C THR A 508 -7.22 27.56 3.82
N ILE A 509 -6.41 27.25 2.81
CA ILE A 509 -5.37 26.21 2.87
C ILE A 509 -4.45 26.48 4.09
N ARG A 510 -4.01 27.73 4.26
CA ARG A 510 -3.21 28.19 5.42
C ARG A 510 -3.93 27.99 6.75
N SER A 511 -5.20 28.37 6.88
CA SER A 511 -5.95 28.23 8.14
C SER A 511 -6.19 26.77 8.54
N VAL A 512 -6.34 25.85 7.57
CA VAL A 512 -6.42 24.42 7.83
C VAL A 512 -5.08 23.89 8.34
N TYR A 513 -3.97 24.20 7.64
CA TYR A 513 -2.62 23.81 8.06
C TYR A 513 -2.27 24.35 9.46
N ASP A 514 -2.47 25.64 9.71
CA ASP A 514 -2.23 26.28 11.02
C ASP A 514 -3.05 25.63 12.15
N SER A 515 -4.24 25.11 11.84
CA SER A 515 -5.09 24.40 12.81
C SER A 515 -4.56 22.99 13.12
N LEU A 516 -4.03 22.27 12.12
CA LEU A 516 -3.33 20.99 12.33
C LEU A 516 -2.03 21.18 13.12
N VAL A 517 -1.27 22.24 12.85
CA VAL A 517 -0.06 22.62 13.62
C VAL A 517 -0.42 22.94 15.08
N LYS A 518 -1.54 23.63 15.34
CA LYS A 518 -2.05 23.87 16.71
C LYS A 518 -2.48 22.58 17.41
N ILE A 519 -3.10 21.65 16.70
CA ILE A 519 -3.44 20.31 17.23
C ILE A 519 -2.17 19.53 17.61
N ALA A 520 -1.14 19.52 16.76
CA ALA A 520 0.12 18.80 17.03
C ALA A 520 0.92 19.39 18.20
N ASN A 521 0.98 20.73 18.31
CA ASN A 521 1.63 21.42 19.43
C ASN A 521 0.86 21.33 20.77
N SER A 522 -0.43 20.98 20.75
CA SER A 522 -1.23 20.84 21.97
C SER A 522 -0.87 19.55 22.72
N LYS A 523 0.02 19.66 23.72
CA LYS A 523 0.43 18.57 24.63
C LYS A 523 0.06 18.94 26.08
N GLY A 524 -0.07 17.95 26.98
CA GLY A 524 -0.43 18.16 28.41
C GLY A 524 -1.89 17.85 28.81
N GLN A 525 -2.26 18.10 30.06
CA GLN A 525 -3.62 17.87 30.57
C GLN A 525 -4.65 18.80 29.89
N GLY A 526 -5.88 18.32 29.65
CA GLY A 526 -6.92 19.06 28.91
C GLY A 526 -6.67 19.21 27.40
N SER A 527 -5.48 18.87 26.90
CA SER A 527 -5.14 19.02 25.47
C SER A 527 -6.09 18.28 24.53
N GLN A 528 -6.61 17.11 24.92
CA GLN A 528 -7.57 16.34 24.12
C GLN A 528 -8.90 17.09 23.89
N GLU A 529 -9.38 17.88 24.86
CA GLU A 529 -10.57 18.71 24.69
C GLU A 529 -10.32 19.89 23.75
N VAL A 530 -9.13 20.51 23.84
CA VAL A 530 -8.70 21.57 22.91
C VAL A 530 -8.61 21.02 21.48
N LYS A 531 -8.00 19.83 21.30
CA LYS A 531 -7.94 19.14 20.01
C LYS A 531 -9.34 18.81 19.48
N GLN A 532 -10.23 18.25 20.29
CA GLN A 532 -11.61 17.97 19.90
C GLN A 532 -12.33 19.25 19.47
N ARG A 533 -12.19 20.35 20.22
CA ARG A 533 -12.82 21.66 19.89
C ARG A 533 -12.31 22.26 18.58
N ILE A 534 -11.04 22.07 18.23
CA ILE A 534 -10.50 22.50 16.92
C ILE A 534 -11.07 21.62 15.81
N VAL A 535 -11.18 20.30 16.00
CA VAL A 535 -11.78 19.38 15.03
C VAL A 535 -13.27 19.67 14.81
N GLU A 536 -14.04 19.83 15.89
CA GLU A 536 -15.46 20.24 15.83
C GLU A 536 -15.62 21.53 15.01
N ARG A 537 -14.76 22.52 15.24
CA ARG A 537 -14.78 23.78 14.50
C ARG A 537 -14.45 23.59 13.01
N LEU A 538 -13.43 22.82 12.66
CA LEU A 538 -13.08 22.55 11.26
C LEU A 538 -14.21 21.84 10.51
N LEU A 539 -14.95 20.94 11.18
CA LEU A 539 -16.11 20.25 10.61
C LEU A 539 -17.39 21.11 10.59
N GLN A 540 -17.46 22.16 11.41
CA GLN A 540 -18.52 23.17 11.36
C GLN A 540 -18.27 24.19 10.25
N ASP A 541 -17.04 24.72 10.16
CA ASP A 541 -16.63 25.77 9.21
C ASP A 541 -16.49 25.24 7.76
N SER A 542 -16.40 23.92 7.53
CA SER A 542 -16.27 23.32 6.19
C SER A 542 -17.49 23.56 5.29
N ARG A 543 -17.27 24.07 4.06
CA ARG A 543 -18.29 24.28 3.03
C ARG A 543 -18.53 23.00 2.22
N GLY A 544 -19.79 22.58 2.10
CA GLY A 544 -20.19 21.35 1.41
C GLY A 544 -19.73 20.05 2.10
N ALA A 545 -20.06 18.91 1.47
CA ALA A 545 -19.71 17.58 1.98
C ALA A 545 -18.31 17.10 1.52
N GLU A 546 -17.76 17.66 0.44
CA GLU A 546 -16.42 17.30 -0.05
C GLU A 546 -15.32 17.85 0.86
N GLU A 547 -15.42 19.08 1.38
CA GLU A 547 -14.41 19.58 2.33
C GLU A 547 -14.37 18.73 3.61
N SER A 548 -15.53 18.35 4.16
CA SER A 548 -15.58 17.51 5.37
C SER A 548 -14.97 16.12 5.15
N ARG A 549 -15.17 15.50 3.97
CA ARG A 549 -14.53 14.24 3.56
C ARG A 549 -13.01 14.33 3.68
N TYR A 550 -12.38 15.32 3.04
CA TYR A 550 -10.91 15.40 3.01
C TYR A 550 -10.32 15.96 4.30
N ILE A 551 -11.04 16.80 5.06
CA ILE A 551 -10.65 17.20 6.41
C ILE A 551 -10.59 15.98 7.33
N VAL A 552 -11.63 15.13 7.36
CA VAL A 552 -11.62 13.91 8.18
C VAL A 552 -10.54 12.93 7.72
N ARG A 553 -10.36 12.72 6.41
CA ARG A 553 -9.25 11.89 5.91
C ARG A 553 -7.87 12.42 6.32
N THR A 554 -7.67 13.73 6.35
CA THR A 554 -6.43 14.37 6.81
C THR A 554 -6.21 14.20 8.32
N LEU A 555 -7.28 14.33 9.13
CA LEU A 555 -7.24 14.14 10.59
C LEU A 555 -6.98 12.67 10.98
N VAL A 556 -7.49 11.72 10.19
CA VAL A 556 -7.19 10.27 10.29
C VAL A 556 -5.82 9.92 9.67
N GLN A 557 -5.12 10.90 9.08
CA GLN A 557 -3.84 10.73 8.37
C GLN A 557 -3.91 9.71 7.22
N HIS A 558 -5.07 9.55 6.58
CA HIS A 558 -5.32 8.63 5.47
C HIS A 558 -6.05 9.33 4.32
N LEU A 559 -5.39 10.28 3.68
CA LEU A 559 -5.94 11.11 2.58
C LEU A 559 -6.46 10.31 1.36
N ARG A 560 -5.97 9.08 1.13
CA ARG A 560 -6.44 8.09 0.13
C ARG A 560 -6.40 8.49 -1.36
N ILE A 561 -6.06 9.74 -1.70
CA ILE A 561 -5.95 10.28 -3.09
C ILE A 561 -4.91 9.61 -4.03
N GLY A 562 -4.34 8.44 -3.73
CA GLY A 562 -3.35 7.78 -4.61
C GLY A 562 -2.03 8.54 -4.87
N ALA A 563 -1.91 9.80 -4.43
CA ALA A 563 -0.70 10.61 -4.54
C ALA A 563 0.30 10.21 -3.43
N VAL A 564 1.49 9.78 -3.85
CA VAL A 564 2.62 9.43 -2.98
C VAL A 564 3.52 10.66 -2.82
N LYS A 565 4.41 10.70 -1.84
CA LYS A 565 5.39 11.81 -1.69
C LYS A 565 6.22 12.01 -2.97
N THR A 566 6.55 10.93 -3.68
CA THR A 566 7.18 10.97 -5.02
C THR A 566 6.29 11.59 -6.10
N THR A 567 4.95 11.44 -6.04
CA THR A 567 4.01 12.16 -6.91
C THR A 567 4.17 13.67 -6.74
N MET A 568 4.24 14.14 -5.49
CA MET A 568 4.30 15.57 -5.21
C MET A 568 5.60 16.19 -5.71
N LEU A 569 6.75 15.52 -5.51
CA LEU A 569 8.05 15.99 -6.03
C LEU A 569 8.05 16.09 -7.56
N ILE A 570 7.42 15.15 -8.26
CA ILE A 570 7.26 15.17 -9.71
C ILE A 570 6.38 16.34 -10.15
N ALA A 571 5.22 16.53 -9.51
CA ALA A 571 4.30 17.61 -9.84
C ALA A 571 4.90 19.00 -9.53
N LEU A 572 5.65 19.12 -8.44
CA LEU A 572 6.38 20.33 -8.04
C LEU A 572 7.45 20.69 -9.07
N SER A 573 8.30 19.73 -9.46
CA SER A 573 9.32 19.92 -10.50
C SER A 573 8.71 20.39 -11.83
N ARG A 574 7.68 19.69 -12.32
CA ARG A 574 6.98 20.06 -13.57
C ARG A 574 6.27 21.40 -13.49
N ALA A 575 5.69 21.77 -12.34
CA ALA A 575 5.05 23.07 -12.16
C ALA A 575 6.05 24.22 -12.25
N PHE A 576 7.21 24.12 -11.59
CA PHE A 576 8.27 25.13 -11.63
C PHE A 576 8.99 25.27 -12.98
N LEU A 577 8.89 24.27 -13.87
CA LEU A 577 9.34 24.40 -15.27
C LEU A 577 8.42 25.30 -16.13
N MET A 578 7.13 25.37 -15.78
CA MET A 578 6.08 25.98 -16.63
C MET A 578 5.54 27.30 -16.07
N SER A 579 5.58 27.50 -14.76
CA SER A 579 5.01 28.64 -14.05
C SER A 579 5.99 29.19 -13.02
N ARG A 580 5.94 30.50 -12.76
CA ARG A 580 6.82 31.23 -11.81
C ARG A 580 6.03 32.16 -10.90
N PRO A 581 6.46 32.42 -9.66
CA PRO A 581 5.78 33.35 -8.77
C PRO A 581 5.94 34.81 -9.24
N PRO A 582 4.99 35.72 -8.91
CA PRO A 582 5.06 37.13 -9.29
C PRO A 582 6.24 37.89 -8.65
N GLY A 583 7.40 37.86 -9.32
CA GLY A 583 8.63 38.55 -8.89
C GLY A 583 9.93 37.79 -9.18
N ALA A 584 9.87 36.48 -9.46
CA ALA A 584 11.07 35.68 -9.71
C ALA A 584 11.62 35.79 -11.14
N GLY A 585 12.95 35.76 -11.24
CA GLY A 585 13.71 35.95 -12.49
C GLY A 585 14.27 34.68 -13.14
N PHE A 586 14.00 33.49 -12.60
CA PHE A 586 14.51 32.24 -13.16
C PHE A 586 13.87 31.91 -14.53
N PRO A 587 14.60 31.19 -15.42
CA PRO A 587 14.07 30.83 -16.74
C PRO A 587 12.93 29.82 -16.64
N ILE A 588 11.87 30.06 -17.41
CA ILE A 588 10.74 29.13 -17.58
C ILE A 588 10.75 28.58 -19.02
N HIS A 589 10.27 27.35 -19.20
CA HIS A 589 10.01 26.80 -20.53
C HIS A 589 8.60 27.22 -20.98
N PRO A 590 8.45 28.13 -21.97
CA PRO A 590 7.12 28.56 -22.39
C PRO A 590 6.36 27.39 -23.01
N ILE A 591 5.07 27.29 -22.72
CA ILE A 591 4.20 26.17 -23.12
C ILE A 591 4.26 25.92 -24.65
N SER A 592 4.35 27.01 -25.43
CA SER A 592 4.48 27.01 -26.90
C SER A 592 5.83 26.48 -27.44
N SER A 593 6.83 26.26 -26.57
CA SER A 593 8.06 25.52 -26.90
C SER A 593 7.92 24.04 -26.56
N LEU A 594 7.41 23.71 -25.38
CA LEU A 594 7.20 22.33 -24.92
C LEU A 594 6.23 21.56 -25.84
N ALA A 595 5.17 22.23 -26.30
CA ALA A 595 4.19 21.66 -27.23
C ALA A 595 4.73 21.41 -28.67
N LYS A 596 5.94 21.87 -28.99
CA LYS A 596 6.59 21.65 -30.31
C LYS A 596 7.66 20.55 -30.29
N LEU A 597 8.06 20.08 -29.10
CA LEU A 597 9.09 19.05 -28.96
C LEU A 597 8.55 17.65 -29.29
N LYS A 598 9.44 16.75 -29.71
CA LYS A 598 9.10 15.32 -29.79
C LYS A 598 8.83 14.78 -28.39
N LYS A 599 7.94 13.79 -28.29
CA LYS A 599 7.51 13.16 -27.02
C LYS A 599 8.69 12.65 -26.19
N GLU A 600 9.74 12.14 -26.84
CA GLU A 600 10.99 11.68 -26.22
C GLU A 600 11.76 12.85 -25.57
N GLN A 601 12.04 13.91 -26.33
CA GLN A 601 12.75 15.09 -25.83
C GLN A 601 12.01 15.76 -24.65
N LEU A 602 10.68 15.78 -24.71
CA LEU A 602 9.85 16.28 -23.61
C LEU A 602 9.96 15.39 -22.37
N SER A 603 10.04 14.06 -22.52
CA SER A 603 10.21 13.16 -21.38
C SER A 603 11.62 13.23 -20.78
N GLU A 604 12.67 13.42 -21.58
CA GLU A 604 14.04 13.64 -21.09
C GLU A 604 14.16 14.92 -20.24
N ILE A 605 13.57 16.03 -20.71
CA ILE A 605 13.53 17.30 -19.96
C ILE A 605 12.80 17.13 -18.62
N TYR A 606 11.65 16.46 -18.61
CA TYR A 606 10.95 16.16 -17.35
C TYR A 606 11.77 15.24 -16.45
N LEU A 607 12.34 14.15 -16.97
CA LEU A 607 13.11 13.19 -16.16
C LEU A 607 14.31 13.84 -15.47
N ARG A 608 15.14 14.62 -16.18
CA ARG A 608 16.30 15.30 -15.58
C ARG A 608 15.89 16.24 -14.43
N ASN A 609 14.88 17.08 -14.66
CA ASN A 609 14.41 18.05 -13.67
C ASN A 609 13.69 17.38 -12.49
N GLU A 610 12.96 16.30 -12.74
CA GLU A 610 12.36 15.48 -11.68
C GLU A 610 13.45 14.82 -10.83
N GLU A 611 14.54 14.32 -11.42
CA GLU A 611 15.64 13.68 -10.71
C GLU A 611 16.43 14.66 -9.83
N ILE A 612 16.67 15.90 -10.29
CA ILE A 612 17.25 16.97 -9.45
C ILE A 612 16.40 17.20 -8.21
N VAL A 613 15.08 17.40 -8.35
CA VAL A 613 14.18 17.68 -7.21
C VAL A 613 14.04 16.46 -6.29
N LYS A 614 13.98 15.24 -6.85
CA LYS A 614 14.00 13.99 -6.06
C LYS A 614 15.29 13.85 -5.26
N ALA A 615 16.46 14.12 -5.87
CA ALA A 615 17.76 14.03 -5.21
C ALA A 615 17.90 15.08 -4.09
N CYS A 616 17.50 16.33 -4.32
CA CYS A 616 17.47 17.37 -3.28
C CYS A 616 16.62 16.93 -2.08
N PHE A 617 15.40 16.45 -2.31
CA PHE A 617 14.53 15.98 -1.22
C PHE A 617 15.02 14.67 -0.57
N ALA A 618 15.75 13.82 -1.29
CA ALA A 618 16.30 12.60 -0.73
C ALA A 618 17.55 12.87 0.14
N ARG A 619 18.32 13.92 -0.18
CA ARG A 619 19.40 14.47 0.67
C ARG A 619 18.84 15.22 1.89
N ARG A 620 17.86 16.11 1.66
CA ARG A 620 17.24 16.99 2.67
C ARG A 620 15.71 16.89 2.62
N PRO A 621 15.09 15.93 3.33
CA PRO A 621 13.66 15.57 3.21
C PRO A 621 12.72 16.53 3.97
N ASN A 622 12.77 17.82 3.62
CA ASN A 622 11.98 18.88 4.25
C ASN A 622 11.41 19.86 3.20
N TYR A 623 10.08 19.96 3.12
CA TYR A 623 9.43 20.92 2.22
C TYR A 623 9.60 22.37 2.68
N ASN A 624 9.83 22.63 3.98
CA ASN A 624 10.07 23.99 4.50
C ASN A 624 11.40 24.57 3.98
N ASP A 625 12.36 23.73 3.59
CA ASP A 625 13.61 24.15 2.95
C ASP A 625 13.47 24.17 1.42
N LEU A 626 12.89 23.11 0.85
CA LEU A 626 12.81 22.89 -0.59
C LEU A 626 11.86 23.87 -1.30
N VAL A 627 10.68 24.15 -0.74
CA VAL A 627 9.66 24.98 -1.42
C VAL A 627 10.07 26.46 -1.49
N PRO A 628 10.58 27.11 -0.42
CA PRO A 628 11.10 28.48 -0.53
C PRO A 628 12.28 28.58 -1.49
N THR A 629 13.21 27.62 -1.46
CA THR A 629 14.36 27.62 -2.39
C THR A 629 13.90 27.50 -3.85
N LEU A 630 12.91 26.65 -4.15
CA LEU A 630 12.31 26.57 -5.49
C LEU A 630 11.57 27.86 -5.90
N LEU A 631 10.94 28.58 -4.96
CA LEU A 631 10.31 29.88 -5.23
C LEU A 631 11.35 30.98 -5.57
N GLU A 632 12.57 30.90 -5.02
CA GLU A 632 13.67 31.82 -5.34
C GLU A 632 14.35 31.51 -6.68
N ILE A 633 14.87 30.28 -6.85
CA ILE A 633 15.79 29.93 -7.96
C ILE A 633 15.18 28.99 -9.02
N GLY A 634 13.99 28.44 -8.80
CA GLY A 634 13.40 27.42 -9.69
C GLY A 634 14.16 26.09 -9.64
N VAL A 635 13.95 25.24 -10.66
CA VAL A 635 14.70 23.97 -10.80
C VAL A 635 16.00 24.24 -11.56
N CYS A 636 17.13 24.16 -10.86
CA CYS A 636 18.49 24.38 -11.39
C CYS A 636 19.49 23.49 -10.64
N ASP A 637 20.66 23.24 -11.23
CA ASP A 637 21.70 22.42 -10.60
C ASP A 637 22.23 23.03 -9.27
N GLU A 638 22.12 24.36 -9.07
CA GLU A 638 22.41 25.05 -7.79
C GLU A 638 21.50 24.58 -6.63
N LEU A 639 20.31 24.05 -6.92
CA LEU A 639 19.40 23.51 -5.91
C LEU A 639 20.04 22.35 -5.13
N LEU A 640 20.90 21.56 -5.76
CA LEU A 640 21.64 20.46 -5.12
C LEU A 640 22.69 20.95 -4.10
N LEU A 641 23.14 22.21 -4.22
CA LEU A 641 24.06 22.84 -3.28
C LEU A 641 23.29 23.48 -2.10
N ARG A 642 22.23 24.24 -2.38
CA ARG A 642 21.39 24.86 -1.32
C ARG A 642 20.60 23.82 -0.51
N CYS A 643 20.16 22.75 -1.15
CA CYS A 643 19.49 21.59 -0.55
C CYS A 643 20.39 20.34 -0.52
N GLY A 644 21.70 20.54 -0.33
CA GLY A 644 22.68 19.46 -0.12
C GLY A 644 22.55 18.78 1.24
N LEU A 645 23.54 17.95 1.61
CA LEU A 645 23.57 17.32 2.93
C LEU A 645 23.83 18.35 4.03
N SER A 646 23.21 18.12 5.19
CA SER A 646 23.45 18.91 6.41
C SER A 646 23.58 17.96 7.59
N LEU A 647 24.58 18.21 8.45
CA LEU A 647 24.66 17.54 9.74
C LEU A 647 23.38 17.80 10.54
N HIS A 648 22.94 16.78 11.30
CA HIS A 648 21.70 16.76 12.08
C HIS A 648 20.39 16.91 11.28
N ILE A 649 20.43 16.80 9.93
CA ILE A 649 19.23 16.60 9.11
C ILE A 649 19.38 15.25 8.39
N PRO A 650 18.52 14.25 8.64
CA PRO A 650 18.72 12.91 8.11
C PRO A 650 18.45 12.82 6.61
N LEU A 651 19.34 12.16 5.88
CA LEU A 651 19.13 11.79 4.48
C LEU A 651 18.31 10.51 4.38
N ARG A 652 17.62 10.31 3.26
CA ARG A 652 16.81 9.12 3.02
C ARG A 652 17.68 7.88 2.82
N PRO A 653 17.47 6.79 3.56
CA PRO A 653 18.28 5.58 3.45
C PRO A 653 18.19 4.94 2.06
N MET A 654 19.31 4.49 1.51
CA MET A 654 19.35 3.65 0.31
C MET A 654 18.67 2.28 0.57
N LEU A 655 17.87 1.81 -0.38
CA LEU A 655 17.00 0.63 -0.22
C LEU A 655 17.40 -0.51 -1.14
N GLY A 656 17.65 -1.70 -0.58
CA GLY A 656 17.90 -2.89 -1.41
C GLY A 656 16.64 -3.43 -2.09
N SER A 657 16.78 -3.93 -3.33
CA SER A 657 15.73 -4.69 -4.02
C SER A 657 15.53 -6.07 -3.37
N ILE A 658 14.52 -6.83 -3.80
CA ILE A 658 14.28 -8.21 -3.34
C ILE A 658 14.78 -9.14 -4.44
N THR A 659 15.48 -10.20 -4.06
CA THR A 659 15.91 -11.30 -4.93
C THR A 659 15.58 -12.60 -4.20
N ARG A 660 15.01 -13.57 -4.90
CA ARG A 660 14.48 -14.82 -4.33
C ARG A 660 15.51 -15.93 -4.30
N ASP A 661 16.33 -16.01 -5.35
CA ASP A 661 17.28 -17.10 -5.61
C ASP A 661 18.74 -16.61 -5.77
N MET A 662 19.71 -17.52 -5.64
CA MET A 662 21.14 -17.28 -5.83
C MET A 662 21.53 -17.05 -7.30
N GLY A 663 20.93 -17.78 -8.26
CA GLY A 663 21.14 -17.55 -9.69
C GLY A 663 20.60 -16.19 -10.14
N GLU A 664 19.45 -15.77 -9.58
CA GLU A 664 18.88 -14.43 -9.83
C GLU A 664 19.83 -13.30 -9.40
N ILE A 665 20.67 -13.50 -8.36
CA ILE A 665 21.74 -12.55 -7.96
C ILE A 665 22.79 -12.43 -9.06
N LEU A 666 23.35 -13.56 -9.52
CA LEU A 666 24.45 -13.55 -10.48
C LEU A 666 24.03 -12.93 -11.82
N THR A 667 22.83 -13.27 -12.29
CA THR A 667 22.20 -12.68 -13.48
C THR A 667 21.97 -11.16 -13.35
N LYS A 668 21.57 -10.68 -12.17
CA LYS A 668 21.42 -9.24 -11.90
C LYS A 668 22.75 -8.49 -11.82
N LEU A 669 23.81 -9.13 -11.31
CA LEU A 669 25.10 -8.48 -11.06
C LEU A 669 26.07 -8.51 -12.24
N GLN A 670 25.77 -9.26 -13.31
CA GLN A 670 26.44 -9.13 -14.62
C GLN A 670 27.99 -9.28 -14.55
N GLY A 671 28.47 -10.28 -13.80
CA GLY A 671 29.92 -10.55 -13.69
C GLY A 671 30.72 -9.56 -12.83
N ARG A 672 30.07 -8.61 -12.15
CA ARG A 672 30.72 -7.57 -11.33
C ARG A 672 31.11 -8.07 -9.94
N ASP A 673 32.22 -7.54 -9.41
CA ASP A 673 32.60 -7.65 -7.99
C ASP A 673 31.49 -7.15 -7.05
N PHE A 674 31.16 -7.96 -6.04
CA PHE A 674 30.21 -7.60 -4.99
C PHE A 674 30.70 -7.98 -3.59
N SER A 675 30.09 -7.35 -2.59
CA SER A 675 30.26 -7.69 -1.18
C SER A 675 28.94 -8.24 -0.63
N CYS A 676 28.99 -9.46 -0.09
CA CYS A 676 27.93 -10.04 0.73
C CYS A 676 28.15 -9.63 2.18
N GLU A 677 27.16 -9.02 2.81
CA GLU A 677 27.18 -8.60 4.22
C GLU A 677 26.04 -9.25 5.00
N PHE A 678 26.25 -9.58 6.27
CA PHE A 678 25.20 -10.15 7.12
C PHE A 678 24.01 -9.19 7.28
N LYS A 679 22.80 -9.72 7.09
CA LYS A 679 21.56 -8.95 7.27
C LYS A 679 20.97 -9.16 8.68
N TYR A 680 21.51 -8.43 9.64
CA TYR A 680 21.04 -8.42 11.03
C TYR A 680 19.54 -8.03 11.18
N ASP A 681 18.82 -8.70 12.10
CA ASP A 681 17.44 -8.35 12.53
C ASP A 681 17.48 -7.28 13.64
N GLY A 682 17.54 -6.01 13.24
CA GLY A 682 17.76 -4.88 14.14
C GLY A 682 16.96 -3.63 13.79
N GLN A 683 17.45 -2.48 14.26
CA GLN A 683 16.92 -1.17 13.89
C GLN A 683 18.00 -0.31 13.23
N ARG A 684 17.89 -0.10 11.91
CA ARG A 684 18.76 0.81 11.14
C ARG A 684 18.85 2.18 11.80
N ALA A 685 20.08 2.58 12.09
CA ALA A 685 20.44 3.84 12.70
C ALA A 685 21.37 4.61 11.76
N GLN A 686 20.96 5.84 11.45
CA GLN A 686 21.79 6.81 10.75
C GLN A 686 22.36 7.77 11.80
N VAL A 687 23.66 7.69 12.03
CA VAL A 687 24.36 8.41 13.10
C VAL A 687 25.06 9.63 12.51
N HIS A 688 24.63 10.82 12.92
CA HIS A 688 25.25 12.09 12.56
C HIS A 688 26.05 12.61 13.75
N CYS A 689 27.25 13.11 13.50
CA CYS A 689 28.03 13.81 14.51
C CYS A 689 28.74 15.05 13.96
N ASP A 690 28.73 16.13 14.75
CA ASP A 690 29.44 17.37 14.44
C ASP A 690 30.80 17.48 15.17
N GLU A 691 31.53 18.54 14.81
CA GLU A 691 32.84 18.88 15.35
C GLU A 691 32.78 19.34 16.81
N ASN A 692 31.60 19.78 17.28
CA ASN A 692 31.34 20.12 18.68
C ASN A 692 31.09 18.88 19.57
N GLY A 693 31.05 17.69 18.98
CA GLY A 693 30.78 16.43 19.67
C GLY A 693 29.30 16.10 19.85
N LYS A 694 28.38 16.90 19.30
CA LYS A 694 26.94 16.62 19.35
C LYS A 694 26.61 15.42 18.46
N VAL A 695 25.76 14.53 18.97
CA VAL A 695 25.33 13.31 18.29
C VAL A 695 23.82 13.35 18.07
N THR A 696 23.35 12.94 16.89
CA THR A 696 21.93 12.65 16.66
C THR A 696 21.78 11.36 15.88
N ILE A 697 20.89 10.48 16.35
CA ILE A 697 20.63 9.17 15.76
C ILE A 697 19.23 9.16 15.15
N PHE A 698 19.09 8.77 13.89
CA PHE A 698 17.82 8.74 13.18
C PHE A 698 17.42 7.33 12.74
N SER A 699 16.12 7.04 12.73
CA SER A 699 15.55 5.75 12.31
C SER A 699 15.50 5.60 10.78
N ARG A 700 15.20 4.39 10.30
CA ARG A 700 14.86 4.10 8.88
C ARG A 700 13.71 5.00 8.35
N HIS A 701 12.85 5.51 9.21
CA HIS A 701 11.75 6.42 8.87
C HIS A 701 12.06 7.90 9.18
N LEU A 702 13.33 8.20 9.48
CA LEU A 702 13.87 9.53 9.81
C LEU A 702 13.42 10.09 11.16
N GLU A 703 12.88 9.25 12.05
CA GLU A 703 12.50 9.64 13.41
C GLU A 703 13.75 9.82 14.28
N ILE A 704 13.77 10.77 15.22
CA ILE A 704 14.87 10.89 16.18
C ILE A 704 14.83 9.73 17.17
N MET A 705 15.97 9.06 17.36
CA MET A 705 16.18 7.95 18.30
C MET A 705 17.26 8.24 19.35
N THR A 706 17.81 9.45 19.40
CA THR A 706 18.89 9.85 20.33
C THR A 706 18.54 9.48 21.78
N ASP A 707 17.33 9.82 22.24
CA ASP A 707 16.86 9.61 23.62
C ASP A 707 16.56 8.14 23.95
N LYS A 708 16.46 7.28 22.92
CA LYS A 708 16.34 5.82 23.06
C LYS A 708 17.70 5.15 23.23
N TYR A 709 18.77 5.77 22.73
CA TYR A 709 20.13 5.20 22.64
C TYR A 709 21.21 6.10 23.27
N PRO A 710 21.10 6.47 24.56
CA PRO A 710 22.09 7.29 25.27
C PRO A 710 23.45 6.58 25.43
N ASP A 711 23.44 5.25 25.44
CA ASP A 711 24.60 4.37 25.40
C ASP A 711 25.38 4.49 24.09
N LEU A 712 24.70 4.46 22.93
CA LEU A 712 25.33 4.72 21.64
C LEU A 712 25.82 6.18 21.52
N VAL A 713 25.07 7.14 22.07
CA VAL A 713 25.51 8.55 22.13
C VAL A 713 26.80 8.71 22.94
N ALA A 714 26.96 8.00 24.07
CA ALA A 714 28.18 8.00 24.86
C ALA A 714 29.35 7.23 24.20
N LEU A 715 29.05 6.31 23.27
CA LEU A 715 30.01 5.52 22.51
C LEU A 715 30.57 6.27 21.28
N VAL A 716 29.76 7.12 20.63
CA VAL A 716 30.12 7.84 19.40
C VAL A 716 31.39 8.73 19.51
N PRO A 717 31.72 9.35 20.66
CA PRO A 717 33.04 9.98 20.86
C PRO A 717 34.22 8.99 20.90
N GLN A 718 34.01 7.77 21.40
CA GLN A 718 35.08 6.78 21.68
C GLN A 718 35.49 5.97 20.44
N ILE A 719 34.62 5.88 19.43
CA ILE A 719 34.87 5.12 18.19
C ILE A 719 35.61 5.92 17.11
N ARG A 720 35.85 7.22 17.32
CA ARG A 720 36.55 8.07 16.34
C ARG A 720 38.06 7.79 16.40
N GLY A 721 38.65 7.51 15.25
CA GLY A 721 40.11 7.54 15.09
C GLY A 721 40.63 8.97 14.99
N ASP A 722 41.95 9.12 15.12
CA ASP A 722 42.63 10.40 14.99
C ASP A 722 42.35 11.04 13.62
N GLY A 723 41.75 12.23 13.65
CA GLY A 723 41.42 13.00 12.44
C GLY A 723 39.95 12.97 11.99
N VAL A 724 39.03 12.33 12.72
CA VAL A 724 37.57 12.40 12.41
C VAL A 724 36.91 13.54 13.19
N SER A 725 36.63 14.68 12.53
CA SER A 725 35.92 15.82 13.15
C SER A 725 34.41 15.63 13.14
N SER A 726 33.82 15.40 11.97
CA SER A 726 32.38 15.25 11.74
C SER A 726 32.08 14.13 10.74
N PHE A 727 30.93 13.47 10.87
CA PHE A 727 30.57 12.36 9.98
C PHE A 727 29.07 12.06 9.94
N ILE A 728 28.64 11.35 8.88
CA ILE A 728 27.35 10.66 8.82
C ILE A 728 27.59 9.19 8.44
N LEU A 729 27.28 8.29 9.36
CA LEU A 729 27.52 6.85 9.30
C LEU A 729 26.18 6.09 9.34
N GLU A 730 26.11 4.92 8.69
CA GLU A 730 24.97 4.02 8.79
C GLU A 730 25.34 2.63 9.33
N GLY A 731 24.47 2.11 10.18
CA GLY A 731 24.55 0.77 10.73
C GLY A 731 23.19 0.23 11.15
N GLU A 732 23.13 -1.04 11.55
CA GLU A 732 21.97 -1.64 12.19
C GLU A 732 22.26 -1.81 13.70
N VAL A 733 21.36 -1.31 14.55
CA VAL A 733 21.47 -1.51 16.01
C VAL A 733 20.78 -2.82 16.36
N VAL A 734 21.51 -3.73 16.98
CA VAL A 734 21.05 -5.09 17.30
C VAL A 734 21.14 -5.31 18.81
N ALA A 735 20.17 -5.99 19.41
CA ALA A 735 20.25 -6.40 20.81
C ALA A 735 21.22 -7.58 20.94
N ILE A 736 22.07 -7.57 21.97
CA ILE A 736 23.08 -8.62 22.18
C ILE A 736 23.12 -9.12 23.63
N ASP A 737 23.94 -10.13 23.89
CA ASP A 737 24.50 -10.36 25.22
C ASP A 737 25.89 -9.73 25.36
N ARG A 738 26.17 -9.07 26.49
CA ARG A 738 27.50 -8.49 26.75
C ARG A 738 28.55 -9.56 27.05
N GLU A 739 28.15 -10.66 27.68
CA GLU A 739 29.10 -11.69 28.15
C GLU A 739 29.49 -12.66 27.05
N THR A 740 28.53 -13.08 26.20
CA THR A 740 28.78 -14.04 25.12
C THR A 740 28.92 -13.41 23.73
N GLY A 741 28.43 -12.18 23.53
CA GLY A 741 28.30 -11.56 22.21
C GLY A 741 27.13 -12.08 21.36
N ASP A 742 26.33 -13.03 21.87
CA ASP A 742 25.20 -13.64 21.14
C ASP A 742 24.17 -12.59 20.70
N LEU A 743 23.69 -12.69 19.45
CA LEU A 743 22.64 -11.83 18.93
C LEU A 743 21.26 -12.23 19.50
N LYS A 744 20.45 -11.22 19.87
CA LYS A 744 19.09 -11.40 20.42
C LYS A 744 18.05 -10.87 19.42
N PRO A 745 16.89 -11.55 19.23
CA PRO A 745 15.90 -11.17 18.23
C PRO A 745 15.36 -9.74 18.38
N PHE A 746 14.88 -9.13 17.29
CA PHE A 746 14.31 -7.78 17.30
C PHE A 746 13.18 -7.58 18.32
N GLN A 747 12.43 -8.63 18.68
CA GLN A 747 11.40 -8.53 19.72
C GLN A 747 12.00 -8.09 21.08
N VAL A 748 13.23 -8.49 21.40
CA VAL A 748 13.97 -8.02 22.58
C VAL A 748 14.32 -6.52 22.45
N LEU A 749 14.87 -6.11 21.31
CA LEU A 749 15.19 -4.70 21.02
C LEU A 749 13.95 -3.78 21.05
N SER A 750 12.78 -4.31 20.68
CA SER A 750 11.51 -3.59 20.66
C SER A 750 10.93 -3.29 22.05
N ASN A 751 11.28 -4.10 23.06
CA ASN A 751 10.88 -3.91 24.46
C ASN A 751 11.68 -2.80 25.17
N ARG A 752 12.74 -2.27 24.53
CA ARG A 752 13.52 -1.13 25.05
C ARG A 752 12.70 0.15 25.03
N ALA A 753 12.67 0.86 26.16
CA ALA A 753 11.95 2.13 26.32
C ALA A 753 12.33 3.16 25.24
N ARG A 754 11.35 3.97 24.80
CA ARG A 754 11.46 4.80 23.58
C ARG A 754 11.91 6.25 23.82
N LYS A 755 11.73 6.78 25.03
CA LYS A 755 12.08 8.15 25.43
C LYS A 755 12.63 8.12 26.87
N ASP A 756 13.38 9.15 27.24
CA ASP A 756 13.89 9.41 28.60
C ASP A 756 14.68 8.24 29.23
N VAL A 757 15.45 7.52 28.40
CA VAL A 757 16.28 6.40 28.87
C VAL A 757 17.52 6.94 29.57
N VAL A 758 17.73 6.58 30.83
CA VAL A 758 18.97 6.86 31.58
C VAL A 758 19.95 5.70 31.38
N ILE A 759 21.24 5.95 31.17
CA ILE A 759 22.26 4.92 30.89
C ILE A 759 22.24 3.79 31.94
N HIS A 760 22.16 4.12 33.23
CA HIS A 760 22.08 3.13 34.32
C HIS A 760 20.75 2.35 34.41
N SER A 761 19.76 2.67 33.58
CA SER A 761 18.47 1.98 33.50
C SER A 761 18.35 1.02 32.31
N VAL A 762 19.37 0.98 31.43
CA VAL A 762 19.42 0.09 30.26
C VAL A 762 19.58 -1.36 30.71
N LYS A 763 18.50 -2.14 30.57
CA LYS A 763 18.49 -3.60 30.77
C LYS A 763 18.74 -4.43 29.50
N ILE A 764 18.77 -3.76 28.34
CA ILE A 764 18.84 -4.40 27.02
C ILE A 764 19.97 -3.76 26.25
N ASP A 765 21.09 -4.47 26.24
CA ASP A 765 22.34 -4.06 25.63
C ASP A 765 22.31 -4.21 24.13
N VAL A 766 23.05 -3.33 23.46
CA VAL A 766 23.06 -3.21 22.01
C VAL A 766 24.46 -3.00 21.46
N CYS A 767 24.68 -3.53 20.27
CA CYS A 767 25.86 -3.24 19.45
C CYS A 767 25.40 -2.53 18.16
N LEU A 768 26.18 -1.55 17.71
CA LEU A 768 26.01 -0.90 16.41
C LEU A 768 26.90 -1.61 15.38
N PHE A 769 26.27 -2.30 14.43
CA PHE A 769 26.93 -2.96 13.31
C PHE A 769 26.92 -2.02 12.09
N ALA A 770 28.03 -1.34 11.84
CA ALA A 770 28.15 -0.31 10.81
C ALA A 770 28.51 -0.87 9.42
N PHE A 771 27.92 -0.29 8.36
CA PHE A 771 27.97 -0.83 6.99
C PHE A 771 28.12 0.21 5.86
N ASP A 772 28.00 1.52 6.12
CA ASP A 772 28.30 2.57 5.13
C ASP A 772 28.67 3.91 5.79
N LEU A 773 29.29 4.81 5.01
CA LEU A 773 29.74 6.14 5.42
C LEU A 773 29.42 7.14 4.30
N MET A 774 28.55 8.11 4.59
CA MET A 774 27.97 9.00 3.57
C MET A 774 28.54 10.42 3.59
N TYR A 775 29.17 10.82 4.70
CA TYR A 775 29.77 12.15 4.90
C TYR A 775 30.91 12.05 5.90
N LEU A 776 31.98 12.82 5.69
CA LEU A 776 33.18 12.83 6.52
C LEU A 776 33.90 14.18 6.42
N ASN A 777 34.23 14.80 7.56
CA ASN A 777 35.13 15.97 7.68
C ASN A 777 34.84 17.13 6.69
N GLY A 778 33.55 17.42 6.44
CA GLY A 778 33.13 18.45 5.49
C GLY A 778 32.65 17.91 4.12
N GLU A 779 33.01 16.69 3.74
CA GLU A 779 32.82 16.16 2.38
C GLU A 779 31.64 15.17 2.24
N GLU A 780 30.85 15.32 1.17
CA GLU A 780 29.82 14.36 0.76
C GLU A 780 30.43 13.16 0.03
N LEU A 781 30.34 11.95 0.60
CA LEU A 781 30.90 10.73 0.01
C LEU A 781 29.92 9.99 -0.93
N LEU A 782 28.70 10.48 -1.13
CA LEU A 782 27.63 9.77 -1.85
C LEU A 782 28.02 9.31 -3.28
N ASN A 783 28.78 10.15 -3.99
CA ASN A 783 29.19 9.89 -5.37
C ASN A 783 30.40 8.93 -5.48
N ARG A 784 31.04 8.55 -4.37
CA ARG A 784 32.20 7.64 -4.36
C ARG A 784 31.74 6.17 -4.36
N PRO A 785 32.49 5.22 -4.96
CA PRO A 785 32.13 3.80 -5.01
C PRO A 785 32.10 3.16 -3.62
N PHE A 786 31.31 2.10 -3.46
CA PHE A 786 31.10 1.45 -2.16
C PHE A 786 32.39 0.90 -1.55
N ARG A 787 33.30 0.32 -2.35
CA ARG A 787 34.61 -0.15 -1.89
C ARG A 787 35.39 0.94 -1.14
N GLU A 788 35.35 2.18 -1.63
CA GLU A 788 36.06 3.31 -1.03
C GLU A 788 35.40 3.78 0.27
N ARG A 789 34.07 3.97 0.28
CA ARG A 789 33.32 4.37 1.49
C ARG A 789 33.51 3.36 2.62
N ARG A 790 33.49 2.05 2.29
CA ARG A 790 33.77 0.93 3.20
C ARG A 790 35.23 0.88 3.66
N SER A 791 36.18 1.32 2.85
CA SER A 791 37.60 1.43 3.24
C SER A 791 37.84 2.58 4.24
N LEU A 792 37.27 3.77 3.97
CA LEU A 792 37.30 4.92 4.88
C LEU A 792 36.66 4.59 6.22
N LEU A 793 35.47 3.96 6.20
CA LEU A 793 34.78 3.46 7.39
C LEU A 793 35.67 2.53 8.22
N ARG A 794 36.38 1.60 7.57
CA ARG A 794 37.20 0.57 8.25
C ARG A 794 38.53 1.06 8.79
N SER A 795 39.04 2.20 8.30
CA SER A 795 40.37 2.74 8.63
C SER A 795 40.33 3.90 9.63
N LEU A 796 39.28 4.72 9.62
CA LEU A 796 39.17 5.95 10.42
C LEU A 796 38.44 5.79 11.76
N PHE A 797 38.02 4.56 12.10
CA PHE A 797 37.16 4.28 13.24
C PHE A 797 37.61 3.01 13.98
N THR A 798 37.55 3.05 15.31
CA THR A 798 38.04 1.98 16.18
C THR A 798 36.92 1.01 16.55
N LYS A 799 37.09 -0.28 16.24
CA LYS A 799 36.20 -1.35 16.71
C LYS A 799 36.25 -1.45 18.24
N ILE A 800 35.09 -1.55 18.88
CA ILE A 800 34.95 -1.83 20.32
C ILE A 800 34.10 -3.10 20.45
N PRO A 801 34.66 -4.25 20.88
CA PRO A 801 33.92 -5.49 21.04
C PRO A 801 32.62 -5.31 21.82
N ASN A 802 31.57 -5.99 21.39
CA ASN A 802 30.22 -5.97 21.96
C ASN A 802 29.56 -4.57 22.06
N HIS A 803 30.11 -3.54 21.38
CA HIS A 803 29.55 -2.18 21.37
C HIS A 803 29.51 -1.55 19.97
N PHE A 804 30.59 -1.60 19.20
CA PHE A 804 30.67 -1.05 17.85
C PHE A 804 31.59 -1.89 16.96
N THR A 805 31.04 -2.43 15.89
CA THR A 805 31.75 -3.33 14.97
C THR A 805 31.33 -3.12 13.52
N TRP A 806 32.13 -3.62 12.58
CA TRP A 806 31.72 -3.73 11.18
C TRP A 806 30.77 -4.91 11.02
N VAL A 807 29.82 -4.79 10.10
CA VAL A 807 29.07 -5.95 9.61
C VAL A 807 30.04 -7.03 9.11
N GLU A 808 29.75 -8.29 9.42
CA GLU A 808 30.47 -9.42 8.84
C GLU A 808 30.24 -9.44 7.32
N SER A 809 31.31 -9.65 6.54
CA SER A 809 31.28 -9.48 5.09
C SER A 809 32.24 -10.39 4.35
N LEU A 810 31.80 -10.93 3.22
CA LEU A 810 32.60 -11.61 2.21
C LEU A 810 32.63 -10.76 0.93
N ASP A 811 33.79 -10.58 0.31
CA ASP A 811 33.90 -9.99 -1.03
C ASP A 811 34.07 -11.13 -2.04
N ALA A 812 33.28 -11.12 -3.12
CA ALA A 812 33.08 -12.26 -4.00
C ALA A 812 32.80 -11.84 -5.45
N SER A 813 33.07 -12.76 -6.38
CA SER A 813 32.81 -12.65 -7.81
C SER A 813 31.68 -13.60 -8.24
N SER A 814 31.31 -13.57 -9.53
CA SER A 814 30.33 -14.52 -10.08
C SER A 814 30.81 -15.97 -10.17
N ALA A 815 32.08 -16.28 -9.88
CA ALA A 815 32.57 -17.65 -9.77
C ALA A 815 32.33 -18.27 -8.37
N ASP A 816 32.15 -17.46 -7.33
CA ASP A 816 32.24 -17.88 -5.92
C ASP A 816 30.90 -18.34 -5.31
N GLN A 817 30.00 -18.90 -6.13
CA GLN A 817 28.61 -19.20 -5.74
C GLN A 817 28.52 -20.12 -4.52
N GLU A 818 29.40 -21.11 -4.40
CA GLU A 818 29.45 -22.02 -3.24
C GLU A 818 29.83 -21.28 -1.96
N ILE A 819 30.80 -20.36 -2.01
CA ILE A 819 31.27 -19.57 -0.87
C ILE A 819 30.18 -18.58 -0.42
N VAL A 820 29.45 -17.98 -1.37
CA VAL A 820 28.28 -17.13 -1.09
C VAL A 820 27.15 -17.93 -0.44
N SER A 821 26.92 -19.17 -0.88
CA SER A 821 25.96 -20.10 -0.27
C SER A 821 26.36 -20.49 1.15
N GLU A 822 27.64 -20.81 1.41
CA GLU A 822 28.13 -21.09 2.76
C GLU A 822 27.98 -19.85 3.67
N PHE A 823 28.29 -18.66 3.16
CA PHE A 823 28.15 -17.40 3.88
C PHE A 823 26.68 -17.07 4.22
N PHE A 824 25.74 -17.33 3.32
CA PHE A 824 24.29 -17.22 3.59
C PHE A 824 23.82 -18.22 4.65
N ASN A 825 24.32 -19.46 4.59
CA ASN A 825 24.05 -20.48 5.60
C ASN A 825 24.65 -20.10 6.97
N ARG A 826 25.84 -19.47 7.02
CA ARG A 826 26.46 -18.94 8.24
C ARG A 826 25.66 -17.78 8.83
N ALA A 827 25.23 -16.83 8.01
CA ALA A 827 24.35 -15.73 8.43
C ALA A 827 23.06 -16.25 9.08
N THR A 828 22.42 -17.25 8.45
CA THR A 828 21.18 -17.86 8.94
C THR A 828 21.39 -18.62 10.26
N LYS A 829 22.49 -19.38 10.38
CA LYS A 829 22.88 -20.05 11.65
C LYS A 829 23.15 -19.05 12.78
N ASN A 830 23.68 -17.87 12.46
CA ASN A 830 23.97 -16.79 13.41
C ASN A 830 22.75 -15.87 13.69
N LYS A 831 21.51 -16.37 13.51
CA LYS A 831 20.24 -15.65 13.74
C LYS A 831 20.10 -14.30 12.98
N CYS A 832 20.74 -14.15 11.82
CA CYS A 832 20.48 -13.04 10.90
C CYS A 832 19.35 -13.39 9.90
N GLU A 833 18.68 -12.39 9.31
CA GLU A 833 17.59 -12.59 8.33
C GLU A 833 18.05 -13.21 6.99
N GLY A 834 19.36 -13.22 6.73
CA GLY A 834 19.98 -13.57 5.46
C GLY A 834 21.19 -12.67 5.16
N ILE A 835 21.37 -12.27 3.90
CA ILE A 835 22.48 -11.40 3.46
C ILE A 835 22.00 -10.20 2.64
N MET A 836 22.76 -9.12 2.72
CA MET A 836 22.74 -7.99 1.79
C MET A 836 23.85 -8.20 0.76
N VAL A 837 23.59 -7.98 -0.52
CA VAL A 837 24.63 -8.02 -1.56
C VAL A 837 24.77 -6.63 -2.16
N LYS A 838 25.99 -6.10 -2.24
CA LYS A 838 26.28 -4.73 -2.69
C LYS A 838 27.36 -4.74 -3.76
N VAL A 839 27.12 -4.12 -4.93
CA VAL A 839 28.16 -3.88 -5.94
C VAL A 839 29.29 -3.04 -5.34
N LEU A 840 30.55 -3.46 -5.55
CA LEU A 840 31.71 -2.79 -4.96
C LEU A 840 32.14 -1.54 -5.75
N ASP A 841 32.23 -1.64 -7.08
CA ASP A 841 32.85 -0.63 -7.95
C ASP A 841 32.03 -0.29 -9.20
N ASN A 842 32.29 0.90 -9.75
CA ASN A 842 31.70 1.40 -10.99
C ASN A 842 32.51 0.94 -12.23
N LEU A 843 32.72 -0.36 -12.40
CA LEU A 843 33.36 -0.85 -13.64
C LEU A 843 32.46 -0.58 -14.87
N PRO A 844 33.01 -0.08 -15.99
CA PRO A 844 32.30 -0.05 -17.26
C PRO A 844 32.05 -1.49 -17.71
N ASN A 845 30.85 -1.78 -18.21
CA ASN A 845 30.57 -3.11 -18.76
C ASN A 845 31.32 -3.25 -20.10
N PRO A 846 32.08 -4.33 -20.37
CA PRO A 846 32.77 -4.50 -21.65
C PRO A 846 31.79 -4.49 -22.82
N ASP A 847 30.58 -5.05 -22.65
CA ASP A 847 29.51 -5.06 -23.66
C ASP A 847 28.85 -3.67 -23.91
N LEU A 848 29.39 -2.59 -23.34
CA LEU A 848 28.95 -1.21 -23.54
C LEU A 848 30.06 -0.29 -24.11
N LEU A 849 31.18 -0.85 -24.58
CA LEU A 849 32.35 -0.06 -24.99
C LEU A 849 32.36 0.42 -26.45
N ASP A 850 31.41 0.03 -27.30
CA ASP A 850 31.33 0.53 -28.69
C ASP A 850 30.79 1.99 -28.80
N ASP A 851 30.00 2.46 -27.82
CA ASP A 851 29.30 3.76 -27.88
C ASP A 851 30.01 4.92 -27.14
N ALA A 852 31.24 4.72 -26.63
CA ALA A 852 31.90 5.66 -25.71
C ALA A 852 33.26 6.22 -26.18
N ALA A 853 33.74 5.88 -27.38
CA ALA A 853 35.01 6.38 -27.93
C ALA A 853 34.94 7.84 -28.46
N GLY A 854 34.24 8.74 -27.76
CA GLY A 854 33.76 10.03 -28.28
C GLY A 854 34.38 11.31 -27.69
N GLU A 855 34.71 11.36 -26.39
CA GLU A 855 35.15 12.61 -25.73
C GLU A 855 36.38 12.41 -24.84
N LYS A 856 37.34 13.36 -24.92
CA LYS A 856 38.57 13.36 -24.12
C LYS A 856 38.41 14.26 -22.89
N ALA A 857 38.75 13.72 -21.72
CA ALA A 857 38.79 14.49 -20.47
C ALA A 857 39.80 15.65 -20.53
N PRO A 858 39.53 16.80 -19.87
CA PRO A 858 40.47 17.90 -19.75
C PRO A 858 41.60 17.58 -18.76
N SER A 859 42.82 18.05 -19.07
CA SER A 859 44.02 17.83 -18.26
C SER A 859 44.24 18.90 -17.18
N GLU A 860 44.82 18.50 -16.05
CA GLU A 860 45.22 19.38 -14.94
C GLU A 860 46.27 20.46 -15.31
N PRO A 861 46.35 21.57 -14.55
CA PRO A 861 47.25 22.69 -14.86
C PRO A 861 48.70 22.44 -14.41
N VAL A 862 49.67 22.67 -15.31
CA VAL A 862 51.11 22.59 -15.03
C VAL A 862 51.74 23.99 -14.92
N THR A 863 52.65 24.17 -13.96
CA THR A 863 53.34 25.44 -13.68
C THR A 863 54.44 25.78 -14.71
N PRO A 864 54.84 27.06 -14.85
CA PRO A 864 55.29 27.56 -16.16
C PRO A 864 56.81 27.47 -16.44
N ARG A 865 57.18 27.11 -17.69
CA ARG A 865 58.55 27.34 -18.20
C ARG A 865 58.64 27.71 -19.70
N LYS A 866 58.67 29.03 -19.93
CA LYS A 866 59.39 29.82 -20.97
C LYS A 866 59.39 29.40 -22.47
N THR A 867 59.19 30.46 -23.27
CA THR A 867 59.83 30.85 -24.56
C THR A 867 59.30 30.41 -25.95
N LYS A 868 58.82 31.44 -26.69
CA LYS A 868 58.96 31.72 -28.15
C LYS A 868 58.31 30.72 -29.13
N ALA A 869 57.19 31.07 -29.80
CA ALA A 869 57.09 31.82 -31.08
C ALA A 869 57.17 30.90 -32.33
N ALA A 870 56.48 31.14 -33.47
CA ALA A 870 55.82 32.36 -33.95
C ALA A 870 54.59 32.11 -34.88
N LYS A 871 53.98 33.23 -35.30
CA LYS A 871 53.13 33.53 -36.48
C LYS A 871 53.32 32.62 -37.73
N SER A 872 52.35 32.45 -38.66
CA SER A 872 50.92 32.85 -38.76
C SER A 872 50.27 32.52 -40.13
N LYS A 873 48.91 32.45 -40.22
CA LYS A 873 48.05 32.87 -41.37
C LYS A 873 48.11 32.02 -42.69
N SER A 874 47.11 31.97 -43.58
CA SER A 874 45.70 32.49 -43.61
C SER A 874 44.89 32.06 -44.87
N LYS A 875 43.54 32.03 -44.78
CA LYS A 875 42.52 32.12 -45.87
C LYS A 875 42.52 30.95 -46.90
N SER A 876 41.50 30.70 -47.75
CA SER A 876 40.26 31.44 -48.15
C SER A 876 39.09 30.44 -48.38
N GLN A 877 37.78 30.79 -48.23
CA GLN A 877 36.81 31.18 -49.29
C GLN A 877 36.70 30.24 -50.53
N ARG A 878 35.53 29.92 -51.12
CA ARG A 878 34.07 30.10 -50.78
C ARG A 878 33.22 29.35 -51.87
N LEU A 879 31.89 29.24 -51.64
CA LEU A 879 30.80 28.86 -52.58
C LEU A 879 30.65 27.35 -52.89
N GLU A 880 29.50 26.82 -53.33
CA GLU A 880 28.04 26.97 -53.01
C GLU A 880 27.22 26.32 -54.16
N ALA A 881 26.05 25.74 -53.86
CA ALA A 881 25.10 25.06 -54.79
C ALA A 881 25.65 23.78 -55.49
N GLU A 882 24.89 22.75 -55.90
CA GLU A 882 23.48 22.28 -55.75
C GLU A 882 23.43 20.80 -56.28
N THR A 883 22.36 19.97 -56.24
CA THR A 883 20.93 20.10 -55.87
C THR A 883 20.47 18.82 -55.08
N GLU A 884 19.21 18.37 -55.25
CA GLU A 884 18.57 17.14 -54.73
C GLU A 884 18.94 15.86 -55.58
N ASN A 885 18.55 14.60 -55.31
CA ASN A 885 17.54 14.01 -54.40
C ASN A 885 17.80 12.49 -54.12
N ASN A 886 17.18 11.95 -53.05
CA ASN A 886 16.89 10.52 -52.71
C ASN A 886 17.95 9.39 -52.84
N GLY A 887 18.10 8.61 -51.76
CA GLY A 887 18.72 7.27 -51.73
C GLY A 887 18.69 6.64 -50.33
N GLU A 888 18.06 5.47 -50.17
CA GLU A 888 17.81 4.85 -48.86
C GLU A 888 19.01 4.09 -48.28
N THR A 889 19.19 4.14 -46.95
CA THR A 889 19.78 3.04 -46.17
C THR A 889 19.05 2.94 -44.82
N GLY A 890 18.79 1.71 -44.37
CA GLY A 890 17.83 1.44 -43.28
C GLY A 890 18.38 1.66 -41.88
N ASP A 891 17.65 2.41 -41.06
CA ASP A 891 17.96 2.68 -39.65
C ASP A 891 17.62 1.47 -38.76
N ARG A 892 18.59 1.00 -37.97
CA ARG A 892 18.43 -0.16 -37.06
C ARG A 892 17.98 0.32 -35.69
N LYS A 893 16.71 0.08 -35.34
CA LYS A 893 16.15 0.40 -34.02
C LYS A 893 16.98 -0.22 -32.89
N ILE A 894 17.56 0.63 -32.04
CA ILE A 894 18.32 0.24 -30.85
C ILE A 894 17.35 -0.27 -29.76
N GLY A 895 17.71 -1.39 -29.12
CA GLY A 895 16.93 -1.98 -28.03
C GLY A 895 16.91 -1.12 -26.75
N GLY A 896 15.92 -1.34 -25.88
CA GLY A 896 15.71 -0.50 -24.70
C GLY A 896 16.89 -0.48 -23.73
N ARG A 897 17.40 0.74 -23.42
CA ARG A 897 18.46 0.96 -22.41
C ARG A 897 18.08 0.36 -21.05
N ARG A 898 18.74 -0.74 -20.68
CA ARG A 898 18.80 -1.21 -19.28
C ARG A 898 19.54 -0.16 -18.44
N LYS A 899 19.16 0.01 -17.17
CA LYS A 899 19.76 1.02 -16.28
C LYS A 899 21.14 0.58 -15.81
N ALA A 900 22.08 1.52 -15.71
CA ALA A 900 23.42 1.25 -15.21
C ALA A 900 23.42 0.87 -13.73
N LEU A 901 24.18 -0.16 -13.37
CA LEU A 901 24.43 -0.57 -11.99
C LEU A 901 25.56 0.28 -11.41
N LEU A 902 25.20 1.24 -10.53
CA LEU A 902 26.15 2.13 -9.86
C LEU A 902 26.38 1.69 -8.40
N ALA A 903 27.63 1.68 -7.97
CA ALA A 903 28.07 1.43 -6.58
C ALA A 903 28.01 2.69 -5.68
N THR A 904 27.54 3.81 -6.23
CA THR A 904 27.29 5.07 -5.49
C THR A 904 26.17 4.91 -4.47
N TYR A 905 26.16 5.74 -3.43
CA TYR A 905 25.04 5.79 -2.49
C TYR A 905 23.93 6.66 -3.10
N GLU A 906 22.79 6.07 -3.43
CA GLU A 906 21.64 6.78 -4.01
C GLU A 906 20.46 6.88 -3.01
N PRO A 907 20.28 8.02 -2.31
CA PRO A 907 19.22 8.21 -1.32
C PRO A 907 17.80 8.02 -1.90
N ASP A 908 16.89 7.44 -1.11
CA ASP A 908 15.48 7.12 -1.47
C ASP A 908 15.27 6.18 -2.67
N LYS A 909 16.31 5.83 -3.43
CA LYS A 909 16.21 4.89 -4.55
C LYS A 909 16.23 3.44 -4.07
N ARG A 910 15.55 2.59 -4.83
CA ARG A 910 15.71 1.14 -4.81
C ARG A 910 16.34 0.73 -6.12
N LEU A 911 17.53 0.14 -6.04
CA LEU A 911 18.36 -0.28 -7.17
C LEU A 911 18.80 -1.72 -6.97
N ASP A 912 19.08 -2.42 -8.06
CA ASP A 912 19.67 -3.76 -8.02
C ASP A 912 21.18 -3.74 -7.72
N SER A 913 21.79 -2.56 -7.58
CA SER A 913 23.11 -2.38 -6.97
C SER A 913 23.18 -2.91 -5.53
N TRP A 914 22.06 -2.88 -4.81
CA TRP A 914 21.89 -3.44 -3.46
C TRP A 914 20.78 -4.48 -3.50
N LEU A 915 21.11 -5.76 -3.42
CA LEU A 915 20.14 -6.85 -3.30
C LEU A 915 19.99 -7.26 -1.83
N LYS A 916 18.83 -7.80 -1.45
CA LYS A 916 18.70 -8.52 -0.17
C LYS A 916 18.11 -9.91 -0.40
N VAL A 917 18.75 -10.86 0.25
CA VAL A 917 18.44 -12.29 0.25
C VAL A 917 17.90 -12.62 1.63
N LYS A 918 16.89 -13.49 1.68
CA LYS A 918 16.35 -14.00 2.94
C LYS A 918 15.85 -15.42 2.81
N LYS A 919 15.76 -16.10 3.96
CA LYS A 919 15.12 -17.42 4.07
C LYS A 919 13.65 -17.41 3.60
N ASP A 920 12.88 -16.35 3.86
CA ASP A 920 11.44 -16.26 3.51
C ASP A 920 11.13 -16.03 2.01
N TYR A 921 12.13 -16.06 1.12
CA TYR A 921 11.94 -15.98 -0.34
C TYR A 921 12.42 -17.21 -1.12
N ASN A 922 13.08 -18.16 -0.46
CA ASN A 922 13.42 -19.44 -1.07
C ASN A 922 12.15 -20.33 -1.12
N THR A 923 12.07 -21.26 -2.09
CA THR A 923 10.97 -22.25 -2.16
C THR A 923 10.96 -23.20 -0.97
N SER A 924 12.04 -23.28 -0.20
CA SER A 924 12.17 -24.02 1.07
C SER A 924 11.77 -23.21 2.32
N ALA A 925 10.84 -22.27 2.22
CA ALA A 925 10.34 -21.51 3.37
C ALA A 925 9.44 -22.39 4.26
N ASP A 926 9.48 -22.21 5.60
CA ASP A 926 8.56 -22.94 6.49
C ASP A 926 7.12 -22.41 6.30
N THR A 927 6.18 -23.29 5.96
CA THR A 927 4.74 -22.99 5.84
C THR A 927 3.92 -23.67 6.94
N ILE A 928 2.70 -23.21 7.16
CA ILE A 928 1.77 -23.77 8.16
C ILE A 928 0.33 -23.71 7.64
N ASP A 929 -0.40 -24.82 7.82
CA ASP A 929 -1.77 -25.01 7.35
C ASP A 929 -2.78 -24.58 8.43
N LEU A 930 -3.55 -23.52 8.19
CA LEU A 930 -4.40 -22.85 9.19
C LEU A 930 -5.87 -22.79 8.78
N ILE A 931 -6.78 -22.76 9.77
CA ILE A 931 -8.23 -22.71 9.55
C ILE A 931 -8.74 -21.26 9.68
N PRO A 932 -9.53 -20.72 8.73
CA PRO A 932 -10.19 -19.44 8.87
C PRO A 932 -11.42 -19.54 9.78
N VAL A 933 -11.50 -18.71 10.83
CA VAL A 933 -12.53 -18.79 11.89
C VAL A 933 -13.34 -17.50 12.08
N GLY A 934 -13.04 -16.43 11.34
CA GLY A 934 -13.80 -15.17 11.37
C GLY A 934 -13.06 -14.02 10.70
N ALA A 935 -13.68 -12.84 10.60
CA ALA A 935 -13.07 -11.68 9.92
C ALA A 935 -13.64 -10.32 10.37
N TRP A 936 -12.98 -9.24 9.93
CA TRP A 936 -13.42 -7.85 10.14
C TRP A 936 -13.80 -7.20 8.80
N HIS A 937 -14.73 -6.23 8.80
CA HIS A 937 -14.99 -5.39 7.63
C HIS A 937 -13.69 -4.70 7.17
N GLY A 938 -13.39 -4.79 5.87
CA GLY A 938 -12.21 -4.15 5.30
C GLY A 938 -12.30 -2.63 5.31
N ASN A 939 -11.14 -1.99 5.11
CA ASN A 939 -11.02 -0.53 5.06
C ASN A 939 -10.41 -0.10 3.71
N GLY A 940 -10.79 1.07 3.20
CA GLY A 940 -10.29 1.58 1.91
C GLY A 940 -10.69 0.70 0.73
N ARG A 941 -9.74 0.37 -0.15
CA ARG A 941 -9.97 -0.55 -1.29
C ARG A 941 -10.69 -1.84 -0.89
N LYS A 942 -10.46 -2.32 0.34
CA LYS A 942 -11.06 -3.58 0.84
C LYS A 942 -12.43 -3.41 1.49
N CYS A 943 -13.06 -2.23 1.50
CA CYS A 943 -14.35 -2.03 2.21
C CYS A 943 -15.50 -2.93 1.71
N LYS A 944 -15.42 -3.44 0.47
CA LYS A 944 -16.40 -4.38 -0.10
C LYS A 944 -16.21 -5.85 0.34
N TRP A 945 -15.15 -6.15 1.10
CA TRP A 945 -14.73 -7.50 1.49
C TRP A 945 -14.34 -7.53 2.97
N TRP A 946 -14.12 -8.73 3.54
CA TRP A 946 -13.56 -8.82 4.89
C TRP A 946 -12.03 -8.87 4.87
N SER A 947 -11.39 -8.04 5.67
CA SER A 947 -9.94 -8.01 5.86
C SER A 947 -9.59 -7.17 7.10
N PRO A 948 -8.78 -7.66 8.05
CA PRO A 948 -8.15 -8.99 8.09
C PRO A 948 -9.11 -10.14 8.33
N ILE A 949 -8.60 -11.36 8.14
CA ILE A 949 -9.25 -12.64 8.44
C ILE A 949 -8.48 -13.31 9.58
N LEU A 950 -9.18 -13.89 10.55
CA LEU A 950 -8.66 -14.58 11.74
C LEU A 950 -8.37 -16.04 11.40
N LEU A 951 -7.13 -16.48 11.67
CA LEU A 951 -6.67 -17.84 11.41
C LEU A 951 -6.32 -18.56 12.71
N ALA A 952 -6.62 -19.85 12.79
CA ALA A 952 -6.44 -20.72 13.95
C ALA A 952 -5.68 -22.03 13.62
N VAL A 953 -5.08 -22.62 14.66
CA VAL A 953 -4.60 -24.03 14.70
C VAL A 953 -5.60 -24.89 15.46
N ARG A 954 -5.52 -26.21 15.28
CA ARG A 954 -6.34 -27.20 15.99
C ARG A 954 -5.60 -27.71 17.23
N ASN A 955 -6.19 -27.57 18.42
CA ASN A 955 -5.71 -28.25 19.62
C ASN A 955 -6.23 -29.71 19.64
N PRO A 956 -5.35 -30.74 19.63
CA PRO A 956 -5.78 -32.13 19.57
C PRO A 956 -6.32 -32.68 20.90
N GLU A 957 -6.00 -32.07 22.04
CA GLU A 957 -6.48 -32.51 23.37
C GLU A 957 -7.89 -31.98 23.68
N THR A 958 -8.18 -30.73 23.29
CA THR A 958 -9.46 -30.06 23.58
C THR A 958 -10.45 -30.09 22.41
N GLY A 959 -9.97 -30.37 21.18
CA GLY A 959 -10.74 -30.23 19.95
C GLY A 959 -11.08 -28.78 19.57
N CYS A 960 -10.54 -27.79 20.30
CA CYS A 960 -10.80 -26.38 20.04
C CYS A 960 -9.85 -25.79 18.97
N LEU A 961 -10.31 -24.73 18.32
CA LEU A 961 -9.55 -23.96 17.35
C LEU A 961 -8.96 -22.72 18.03
N GLU A 962 -7.65 -22.74 18.25
CA GLU A 962 -6.93 -21.67 18.95
C GLU A 962 -6.44 -20.61 17.95
N ALA A 963 -6.86 -19.36 18.12
CA ALA A 963 -6.50 -18.29 17.18
C ALA A 963 -5.00 -17.93 17.27
N VAL A 964 -4.32 -17.98 16.12
CA VAL A 964 -2.87 -17.71 15.97
C VAL A 964 -2.60 -16.29 15.49
N THR A 965 -3.31 -15.84 14.45
CA THR A 965 -2.92 -14.61 13.74
C THR A 965 -4.05 -14.00 12.90
N LYS A 966 -3.82 -12.80 12.37
CA LYS A 966 -4.70 -12.09 11.43
C LYS A 966 -4.02 -11.94 10.08
N CYS A 967 -4.51 -12.66 9.07
CA CYS A 967 -3.98 -12.56 7.72
C CYS A 967 -4.67 -11.44 6.92
N MET A 968 -3.89 -10.72 6.12
CA MET A 968 -4.36 -9.63 5.24
C MET A 968 -3.56 -9.49 3.93
N SER A 969 -2.71 -10.46 3.62
CA SER A 969 -1.76 -10.46 2.50
C SER A 969 -1.69 -11.84 1.84
N GLY A 970 -1.33 -11.89 0.56
CA GLY A 970 -1.36 -13.10 -0.29
C GLY A 970 -2.62 -13.20 -1.16
N PHE A 971 -3.77 -12.77 -0.63
CA PHE A 971 -5.06 -12.79 -1.32
C PHE A 971 -5.13 -11.86 -2.55
N THR A 972 -5.74 -12.35 -3.63
CA THR A 972 -6.11 -11.57 -4.82
C THR A 972 -7.49 -10.92 -4.66
N ASP A 973 -7.82 -9.90 -5.48
CA ASP A 973 -9.17 -9.30 -5.49
C ASP A 973 -10.25 -10.32 -5.95
N LYS A 974 -9.90 -11.28 -6.83
CA LYS A 974 -10.77 -12.42 -7.18
C LYS A 974 -11.06 -13.27 -5.93
N PHE A 975 -10.02 -13.65 -5.18
CA PHE A 975 -10.18 -14.43 -3.94
C PHE A 975 -11.04 -13.69 -2.91
N TYR A 976 -10.85 -12.37 -2.73
CA TYR A 976 -11.69 -11.57 -1.83
C TYR A 976 -13.17 -11.55 -2.21
N ALA A 977 -13.50 -11.57 -3.50
CA ALA A 977 -14.87 -11.68 -3.98
C ALA A 977 -15.44 -13.11 -3.76
N ALA A 978 -14.68 -14.14 -4.15
CA ALA A 978 -15.08 -15.54 -3.99
C ALA A 978 -15.28 -15.93 -2.52
N ASN A 979 -14.34 -15.58 -1.64
CA ASN A 979 -14.45 -15.76 -0.20
C ASN A 979 -15.70 -15.05 0.35
N ARG A 980 -16.04 -13.85 -0.16
CA ARG A 980 -17.27 -13.17 0.27
C ARG A 980 -18.52 -13.95 -0.14
N ALA A 981 -18.62 -14.41 -1.38
CA ALA A 981 -19.75 -15.21 -1.82
C ALA A 981 -19.85 -16.57 -1.09
N LYS A 982 -18.73 -17.21 -0.76
CA LYS A 982 -18.69 -18.50 -0.03
C LYS A 982 -19.27 -18.40 1.37
N TYR A 983 -18.98 -17.32 2.10
CA TYR A 983 -19.43 -17.16 3.49
C TYR A 983 -20.73 -16.34 3.65
N ASP A 984 -21.03 -15.44 2.70
CA ASP A 984 -22.15 -14.49 2.72
C ASP A 984 -22.83 -14.42 1.33
N PRO A 985 -23.58 -15.48 0.94
CA PRO A 985 -24.23 -15.54 -0.37
C PRO A 985 -25.33 -14.48 -0.52
N ASP A 986 -26.09 -14.21 0.54
CA ASP A 986 -27.18 -13.21 0.54
C ASP A 986 -26.65 -11.80 0.22
N ALA A 987 -25.53 -11.37 0.82
CA ALA A 987 -24.97 -10.06 0.51
C ALA A 987 -24.10 -10.02 -0.75
N ALA A 988 -23.89 -11.15 -1.44
CA ALA A 988 -23.36 -11.16 -2.80
C ALA A 988 -24.47 -10.74 -3.79
N LEU A 989 -25.67 -11.32 -3.67
CA LEU A 989 -26.86 -10.95 -4.46
C LEU A 989 -27.23 -9.47 -4.31
N ALA A 990 -27.12 -8.92 -3.10
CA ALA A 990 -27.36 -7.50 -2.84
C ALA A 990 -26.41 -6.52 -3.58
N THR A 991 -25.44 -6.99 -4.38
CA THR A 991 -24.51 -6.14 -5.15
C THR A 991 -24.83 -6.04 -6.65
N SER A 992 -25.80 -6.78 -7.18
CA SER A 992 -26.23 -6.66 -8.59
C SER A 992 -27.24 -5.53 -8.84
N ASP A 993 -28.06 -5.20 -7.84
CA ASP A 993 -29.33 -4.49 -8.07
C ASP A 993 -29.25 -2.96 -7.95
N ASP A 994 -28.09 -2.39 -7.62
CA ASP A 994 -27.78 -0.93 -7.62
C ASP A 994 -27.81 -0.30 -9.03
N LYS A 995 -28.51 -0.91 -9.99
CA LYS A 995 -28.65 -0.51 -11.41
C LYS A 995 -30.06 -0.66 -12.00
N LYS A 996 -31.13 -0.47 -11.21
CA LYS A 996 -32.45 -0.10 -11.75
C LYS A 996 -33.08 1.08 -11.02
N GLY A 997 -33.73 1.95 -11.80
CA GLY A 997 -34.33 3.18 -11.32
C GLY A 997 -35.66 2.98 -10.60
N SER A 998 -36.12 4.03 -9.92
CA SER A 998 -37.33 4.03 -9.10
C SER A 998 -38.63 3.86 -9.89
N SER A 999 -39.48 2.94 -9.44
CA SER A 999 -40.93 3.07 -9.51
C SER A 999 -41.51 2.46 -8.22
N GLY A 1000 -42.02 3.30 -7.33
CA GLY A 1000 -42.60 2.86 -6.06
C GLY A 1000 -44.10 2.62 -6.18
N GLN A 1001 -44.62 1.76 -5.30
CA GLN A 1001 -46.03 1.68 -4.92
C GLN A 1001 -46.05 1.20 -3.47
N ASP A 1002 -46.64 1.96 -2.56
CA ASP A 1002 -47.02 1.44 -1.24
C ASP A 1002 -48.26 0.57 -1.40
N ASP A 1003 -48.26 -0.61 -0.80
CA ASP A 1003 -49.45 -1.31 -0.32
C ASP A 1003 -49.01 -2.26 0.80
N GLY A 1004 -49.71 -2.22 1.94
CA GLY A 1004 -49.28 -2.88 3.17
C GLY A 1004 -50.18 -4.04 3.59
N CYS A 1005 -49.58 -5.08 4.16
CA CYS A 1005 -50.28 -6.00 5.06
C CYS A 1005 -49.38 -6.43 6.21
N ASP A 1006 -49.85 -6.25 7.44
CA ASP A 1006 -49.35 -6.99 8.60
C ASP A 1006 -49.86 -8.43 8.49
N ILE A 1007 -48.98 -9.42 8.62
CA ILE A 1007 -49.29 -10.78 9.07
C ILE A 1007 -48.03 -11.34 9.77
N ASP A 1008 -48.24 -11.68 11.04
CA ASP A 1008 -47.57 -12.65 11.91
C ASP A 1008 -46.03 -12.78 11.95
N LYS A 1009 -45.54 -12.75 13.21
CA LYS A 1009 -44.18 -13.12 13.61
C LYS A 1009 -44.10 -14.63 13.88
N GLU A 1010 -42.87 -15.06 14.15
CA GLU A 1010 -42.45 -16.36 14.69
C GLU A 1010 -42.24 -17.49 13.67
N GLN A 1011 -41.29 -18.38 14.00
CA GLN A 1011 -40.88 -19.58 13.23
C GLN A 1011 -40.23 -19.33 11.86
N ASN A 1012 -38.99 -18.81 11.88
CA ASN A 1012 -38.00 -19.11 10.83
C ASN A 1012 -36.53 -18.95 11.31
N GLU A 1013 -36.19 -19.58 12.44
CA GLU A 1013 -34.80 -19.66 12.95
C GLU A 1013 -33.96 -20.74 12.25
N GLU A 1014 -33.92 -20.73 10.91
CA GLU A 1014 -32.96 -21.54 10.14
C GLU A 1014 -32.70 -20.88 8.78
N LYS A 1015 -31.74 -19.93 8.73
CA LYS A 1015 -31.25 -19.33 7.49
C LYS A 1015 -29.79 -19.68 7.25
N SER A 1016 -29.52 -20.18 6.04
CA SER A 1016 -28.26 -20.80 5.63
C SER A 1016 -27.16 -19.79 5.30
N GLY A 1017 -26.58 -19.17 6.32
CA GLY A 1017 -25.33 -18.42 6.22
C GLY A 1017 -24.18 -19.17 6.89
N ASN A 1018 -23.02 -19.29 6.22
CA ASN A 1018 -21.80 -19.86 6.81
C ASN A 1018 -21.10 -18.90 7.80
N ILE A 1019 -21.86 -17.94 8.34
CA ILE A 1019 -21.42 -16.85 9.21
C ILE A 1019 -22.24 -16.86 10.49
N ARG A 1020 -21.56 -16.67 11.61
CA ARG A 1020 -22.19 -16.52 12.93
C ARG A 1020 -21.86 -15.14 13.49
N THR A 1021 -22.85 -14.47 14.08
CA THR A 1021 -22.67 -13.17 14.76
C THR A 1021 -22.05 -13.35 16.15
N ASN A 1022 -22.47 -14.40 16.85
CA ASN A 1022 -21.95 -14.78 18.16
C ASN A 1022 -20.72 -15.69 18.04
N LYS A 1023 -19.83 -15.60 19.03
CA LYS A 1023 -18.60 -16.42 19.11
C LYS A 1023 -18.95 -17.92 19.19
N PRO A 1024 -18.42 -18.78 18.30
CA PRO A 1024 -18.57 -20.23 18.44
C PRO A 1024 -17.83 -20.76 19.68
N ALA A 1025 -18.45 -21.69 20.41
CA ALA A 1025 -17.88 -22.25 21.63
C ALA A 1025 -16.55 -23.01 21.41
N PHE A 1026 -16.34 -23.55 20.20
CA PHE A 1026 -15.12 -24.27 19.81
C PHE A 1026 -13.96 -23.37 19.36
N VAL A 1027 -14.13 -22.05 19.26
CA VAL A 1027 -13.04 -21.13 18.88
C VAL A 1027 -12.50 -20.42 20.11
N GLU A 1028 -11.24 -20.65 20.45
CA GLU A 1028 -10.58 -19.93 21.53
C GLU A 1028 -9.87 -18.68 21.00
N TYR A 1029 -10.47 -17.53 21.27
CA TYR A 1029 -9.92 -16.19 21.01
C TYR A 1029 -10.56 -15.17 21.96
N SER A 1030 -9.80 -14.12 22.31
CA SER A 1030 -10.18 -13.07 23.28
C SER A 1030 -10.76 -11.80 22.65
N GLY A 1031 -10.66 -11.63 21.32
CA GLY A 1031 -11.13 -10.45 20.62
C GLY A 1031 -12.42 -10.68 19.82
N GLU A 1032 -13.07 -9.58 19.44
CA GLU A 1032 -14.31 -9.59 18.66
C GLU A 1032 -14.01 -9.36 17.16
N PRO A 1033 -14.22 -10.36 16.27
CA PRO A 1033 -14.39 -10.14 14.83
C PRO A 1033 -15.76 -9.52 14.52
N ALA A 1034 -15.92 -8.99 13.30
CA ALA A 1034 -17.23 -8.49 12.85
C ALA A 1034 -18.17 -9.63 12.45
N VAL A 1035 -17.60 -10.74 11.98
CA VAL A 1035 -18.27 -11.99 11.62
C VAL A 1035 -17.40 -13.17 12.05
N TRP A 1036 -17.99 -14.22 12.60
CA TRP A 1036 -17.34 -15.52 12.79
C TRP A 1036 -17.65 -16.42 11.61
N PHE A 1037 -16.73 -17.30 11.24
CA PHE A 1037 -16.89 -18.24 10.12
C PHE A 1037 -17.12 -19.66 10.64
N GLU A 1038 -17.94 -20.41 9.92
CA GLU A 1038 -17.99 -21.86 9.99
C GLU A 1038 -16.65 -22.43 9.47
N PRO A 1039 -15.91 -23.28 10.22
CA PRO A 1039 -14.75 -23.98 9.69
C PRO A 1039 -15.14 -24.87 8.51
N GLN A 1040 -14.55 -24.63 7.33
CA GLN A 1040 -14.90 -25.34 6.08
C GLN A 1040 -13.71 -25.63 5.17
N GLU A 1041 -12.53 -25.07 5.45
CA GLU A 1041 -11.36 -25.13 4.57
C GLU A 1041 -10.08 -24.91 5.39
N VAL A 1042 -8.94 -25.27 4.81
CA VAL A 1042 -7.61 -25.07 5.38
C VAL A 1042 -6.77 -24.25 4.40
N TRP A 1043 -5.98 -23.30 4.88
CA TRP A 1043 -5.18 -22.37 4.07
C TRP A 1043 -3.70 -22.53 4.38
N GLU A 1044 -2.89 -22.74 3.35
CA GLU A 1044 -1.43 -22.75 3.49
C GLU A 1044 -0.92 -21.32 3.64
N CYS A 1045 -0.21 -21.05 4.73
CA CYS A 1045 0.33 -19.74 5.05
C CYS A 1045 1.85 -19.78 5.23
N ALA A 1046 2.56 -18.94 4.48
CA ALA A 1046 3.97 -18.64 4.74
C ALA A 1046 4.10 -17.56 5.82
N PHE A 1047 5.18 -17.61 6.59
CA PHE A 1047 5.53 -16.63 7.62
C PHE A 1047 7.04 -16.38 7.65
N ALA A 1048 7.49 -15.34 8.36
CA ALA A 1048 8.92 -15.06 8.53
C ALA A 1048 9.48 -15.70 9.80
N ASP A 1049 8.80 -15.50 10.94
CA ASP A 1049 9.17 -16.01 12.26
C ASP A 1049 7.91 -16.33 13.08
N ILE A 1050 8.04 -17.11 14.13
CA ILE A 1050 7.04 -17.32 15.18
C ILE A 1050 7.45 -16.49 16.42
N THR A 1051 6.47 -15.83 17.04
CA THR A 1051 6.68 -14.86 18.14
C THR A 1051 5.73 -15.09 19.30
N LEU A 1052 6.16 -14.77 20.53
CA LEU A 1052 5.32 -14.82 21.73
C LEU A 1052 4.31 -13.66 21.73
N SER A 1053 3.03 -13.98 21.88
CA SER A 1053 1.88 -13.07 21.77
C SER A 1053 1.13 -12.90 23.09
N PRO A 1054 0.76 -11.67 23.48
CA PRO A 1054 -0.14 -11.40 24.60
C PRO A 1054 -1.64 -11.40 24.21
N THR A 1055 -1.97 -11.68 22.93
CA THR A 1055 -3.33 -11.52 22.38
C THR A 1055 -3.86 -12.79 21.71
N TYR A 1056 -2.97 -13.71 21.35
CA TYR A 1056 -3.29 -14.96 20.66
C TYR A 1056 -3.09 -16.12 21.63
N THR A 1057 -3.95 -17.12 21.49
CA THR A 1057 -4.18 -18.21 22.45
C THR A 1057 -3.52 -19.51 22.04
N ALA A 1058 -3.15 -19.63 20.76
CA ALA A 1058 -2.47 -20.80 20.21
C ALA A 1058 -1.23 -21.21 21.03
N ALA A 1059 -1.17 -22.46 21.47
CA ALA A 1059 -0.05 -23.05 22.20
C ALA A 1059 0.32 -22.36 23.56
N ILE A 1060 -0.65 -21.72 24.23
CA ILE A 1060 -0.53 -21.38 25.66
C ILE A 1060 -0.19 -22.64 26.46
N GLY A 1061 0.70 -22.51 27.46
CA GLY A 1061 1.16 -23.65 28.29
C GLY A 1061 2.16 -24.60 27.62
N LEU A 1062 2.22 -24.67 26.28
CA LEU A 1062 3.22 -25.50 25.56
C LEU A 1062 4.60 -24.83 25.46
N VAL A 1063 4.64 -23.49 25.49
CA VAL A 1063 5.88 -22.69 25.42
C VAL A 1063 5.96 -21.64 26.53
N SER A 1064 4.82 -21.09 26.95
CA SER A 1064 4.73 -20.07 28.00
C SER A 1064 3.36 -20.13 28.67
N ASP A 1065 3.32 -20.15 30.00
CA ASP A 1065 2.10 -20.30 30.79
C ASP A 1065 1.09 -19.15 30.57
N GLU A 1066 1.59 -17.93 30.37
CA GLU A 1066 0.75 -16.71 30.22
C GLU A 1066 0.54 -16.25 28.76
N ARG A 1067 1.16 -16.90 27.76
CA ARG A 1067 1.26 -16.34 26.39
C ARG A 1067 1.27 -17.40 25.30
N GLY A 1068 0.44 -17.21 24.28
CA GLY A 1068 0.45 -18.05 23.09
C GLY A 1068 1.46 -17.59 22.04
N LEU A 1069 1.42 -18.24 20.88
CA LEU A 1069 2.28 -17.99 19.73
C LEU A 1069 1.53 -17.25 18.61
N SER A 1070 2.26 -16.51 17.79
CA SER A 1070 1.73 -15.83 16.61
C SER A 1070 2.78 -15.66 15.51
N LEU A 1071 2.33 -15.69 14.26
CA LEU A 1071 3.17 -15.61 13.07
C LEU A 1071 3.55 -14.15 12.75
N ARG A 1072 4.84 -13.88 12.50
CA ARG A 1072 5.37 -12.61 11.97
C ARG A 1072 5.19 -12.61 10.45
N PHE A 1073 4.52 -11.58 9.93
CA PHE A 1073 4.24 -11.39 8.49
C PHE A 1073 3.55 -12.57 7.78
N PRO A 1074 2.41 -13.10 8.28
CA PRO A 1074 1.68 -14.17 7.62
C PRO A 1074 1.19 -13.76 6.23
N ARG A 1075 1.34 -14.65 5.26
CA ARG A 1075 0.84 -14.52 3.89
C ARG A 1075 0.13 -15.80 3.48
N PHE A 1076 -1.10 -15.67 3.02
CA PHE A 1076 -1.79 -16.74 2.31
C PHE A 1076 -1.01 -17.13 1.05
N LEU A 1077 -0.83 -18.43 0.81
CA LEU A 1077 -0.32 -18.97 -0.44
C LEU A 1077 -1.47 -19.51 -1.29
N ARG A 1078 -2.20 -20.50 -0.75
CA ARG A 1078 -3.30 -21.20 -1.42
C ARG A 1078 -4.28 -21.81 -0.42
N VAL A 1079 -5.44 -22.24 -0.92
CA VAL A 1079 -6.32 -23.18 -0.20
C VAL A 1079 -5.69 -24.58 -0.27
N ARG A 1080 -5.96 -25.40 0.74
CA ARG A 1080 -5.59 -26.81 0.83
C ARG A 1080 -6.84 -27.66 0.66
N ASP A 1081 -7.33 -27.74 -0.57
CA ASP A 1081 -8.45 -28.64 -0.91
C ASP A 1081 -8.06 -30.12 -0.74
N ASP A 1082 -6.76 -30.41 -0.63
CA ASP A 1082 -6.16 -31.69 -0.26
C ASP A 1082 -6.17 -32.00 1.25
N LYS A 1083 -6.71 -31.13 2.11
CA LYS A 1083 -6.73 -31.32 3.58
C LYS A 1083 -8.08 -31.02 4.24
N SER A 1084 -8.49 -31.93 5.12
CA SER A 1084 -9.60 -31.68 6.05
C SER A 1084 -9.19 -30.80 7.24
N ILE A 1085 -10.20 -30.28 7.96
CA ILE A 1085 -10.04 -29.46 9.17
C ILE A 1085 -9.27 -30.21 10.27
N GLU A 1086 -9.37 -31.54 10.32
CA GLU A 1086 -8.65 -32.39 11.27
C GLU A 1086 -7.15 -32.53 10.95
N GLU A 1087 -6.75 -32.28 9.69
CA GLU A 1087 -5.38 -32.37 9.15
C GLU A 1087 -4.69 -30.99 9.06
N ALA A 1088 -5.35 -29.95 9.57
CA ALA A 1088 -4.77 -28.64 9.81
C ALA A 1088 -3.65 -28.72 10.86
N SER A 1089 -2.78 -27.70 10.89
CA SER A 1089 -1.65 -27.67 11.80
C SER A 1089 -2.10 -27.57 13.26
N THR A 1090 -1.37 -28.24 14.16
CA THR A 1090 -1.68 -28.28 15.59
C THR A 1090 -0.90 -27.26 16.41
N SER A 1091 -1.38 -26.99 17.62
CA SER A 1091 -0.68 -26.16 18.61
C SER A 1091 0.69 -26.74 18.98
N ASP A 1092 0.83 -28.07 19.03
CA ASP A 1092 2.11 -28.76 19.24
C ASP A 1092 3.10 -28.53 18.10
N PHE A 1093 2.65 -28.63 16.84
CA PHE A 1093 3.49 -28.36 15.67
C PHE A 1093 3.96 -26.89 15.64
N LEU A 1094 3.07 -25.96 15.99
CA LEU A 1094 3.43 -24.53 16.14
C LEU A 1094 4.46 -24.31 17.26
N ALA A 1095 4.34 -25.04 18.38
CA ALA A 1095 5.32 -25.02 19.47
C ALA A 1095 6.66 -25.66 19.08
N GLU A 1096 6.65 -26.75 18.30
CA GLU A 1096 7.86 -27.39 17.78
C GLU A 1096 8.61 -26.50 16.79
N LEU A 1097 7.89 -25.86 15.85
CA LEU A 1097 8.48 -24.86 14.95
C LEU A 1097 9.11 -23.69 15.71
N TYR A 1098 8.49 -23.21 16.78
CA TYR A 1098 9.07 -22.18 17.65
C TYR A 1098 10.33 -22.68 18.37
N ARG A 1099 10.32 -23.90 18.92
CA ARG A 1099 11.49 -24.53 19.56
C ARG A 1099 12.64 -24.73 18.56
N LYS A 1100 12.34 -25.11 17.30
CA LYS A 1100 13.27 -25.22 16.17
C LYS A 1100 13.89 -23.87 15.77
N GLN A 1101 13.14 -22.78 15.89
CA GLN A 1101 13.62 -21.41 15.66
C GLN A 1101 14.52 -20.90 16.80
N GLU A 1102 14.22 -21.26 18.05
CA GLU A 1102 15.07 -20.88 19.20
C GLU A 1102 16.34 -21.74 19.35
N ALA A 1103 16.29 -22.99 18.88
CA ALA A 1103 17.40 -23.94 18.91
C ALA A 1103 18.71 -23.33 18.35
N LYS A 1104 19.81 -23.53 19.09
CA LYS A 1104 21.09 -22.91 18.76
C LYS A 1104 21.70 -23.53 17.50
N GLY A 1105 22.26 -22.70 16.63
CA GLY A 1105 23.33 -23.15 15.75
C GLY A 1105 24.49 -23.74 16.57
N PRO A 1106 25.21 -24.75 16.08
CA PRO A 1106 26.33 -25.34 16.81
C PRO A 1106 27.41 -24.28 17.07
N LYS A 1107 27.95 -24.26 18.29
CA LYS A 1107 29.05 -23.35 18.66
C LYS A 1107 30.27 -23.59 17.77
N ALA A 1108 30.82 -22.53 17.19
CA ALA A 1108 32.16 -22.55 16.62
C ALA A 1108 33.21 -22.43 17.74
N GLN A 1109 33.56 -23.56 18.35
CA GLN A 1109 34.69 -23.71 19.27
C GLN A 1109 35.32 -25.10 19.08
N ASP A 1110 36.62 -25.20 19.37
CA ASP A 1110 37.41 -26.43 19.37
C ASP A 1110 37.58 -27.19 18.03
N GLN A 1111 37.94 -26.46 16.97
CA GLN A 1111 39.03 -26.96 16.12
C GLN A 1111 40.36 -26.70 16.83
N ALA A 1112 40.69 -27.55 17.80
CA ALA A 1112 42.03 -27.61 18.36
C ALA A 1112 43.00 -28.10 17.27
N ILE A 1113 44.15 -27.43 17.14
CA ILE A 1113 45.19 -27.83 16.18
C ILE A 1113 45.88 -29.08 16.73
N VAL A 1114 45.38 -30.26 16.34
CA VAL A 1114 46.13 -31.52 16.48
C VAL A 1114 47.07 -31.62 15.28
N GLY A 1115 48.14 -30.85 15.34
CA GLY A 1115 49.31 -31.05 14.50
C GLY A 1115 50.27 -31.99 15.20
N GLU A 1116 50.13 -33.30 14.96
CA GLU A 1116 51.26 -34.21 15.13
C GLU A 1116 52.29 -33.83 14.05
N ALA A 1117 53.40 -33.26 14.49
CA ALA A 1117 54.59 -33.04 13.68
C ALA A 1117 55.71 -33.82 14.37
N ASP A 1118 56.25 -34.82 13.69
CA ASP A 1118 57.33 -35.65 14.22
C ASP A 1118 58.58 -34.78 14.51
N GLU A 1119 59.22 -35.02 15.64
CA GLU A 1119 60.56 -34.55 15.92
C GLU A 1119 61.56 -35.47 15.21
N ASP A 1120 62.37 -34.91 14.30
CA ASP A 1120 63.61 -35.52 13.80
C ASP A 1120 64.70 -34.43 13.84
N ASP A 1121 65.89 -34.81 14.28
CA ASP A 1121 67.06 -33.95 14.58
C ASP A 1121 67.55 -33.13 13.34
N ASP A 1122 68.38 -32.08 13.42
CA ASP A 1122 69.59 -31.93 14.25
C ASP A 1122 70.19 -30.49 14.16
N VAL A 1123 71.03 -30.13 15.15
CA VAL A 1123 71.99 -28.97 15.25
C VAL A 1123 71.47 -27.52 15.14
#